data_AF-A0A922AIF3-F1
#
_entry.id   AF-A0A922AIF3-F1
#
_cell.length_a   1.000
_cell.length_b   1.000
_cell.length_c   1.000
_cell.angle_alpha   90.00
_cell.angle_beta   90.00
_cell.angle_gamma   90.00
#
_symmetry.space_group_name_H-M   'P 1'
#
loop_
_entity.id
_entity.type
_entity.pdbx_description
1 polymer ?
#
loop_
_entity_poly.entity_id
_entity_poly.type
_entity_poly.pdbx_seq_one_letter_code
_entity_poly.pdbx_strand_id
1 'polypeptide(L)'
;MSGTRIKQLWKGLVVLPNLKELDLNSCENLIEIPDLSGAPNLEQIGFLYCKSLCKVHPSIKVLKQLQVLRMSGTRTKQLWKGLVVLPNLKELDLNSCENLIEIPDLSEAPNLEKIDFSGCRSLCKVHPSIKVLKQLQELRMSNTRIKQLWKGLVVFPNLKELDLNSCENLIEIPDLSGAPNLEQIGFLYCRSLCKVHPSIKVLKQLQVLRMSGTRTKQLWKGLVVLPNLKELYLNSCENLIEIPDLSGVPNLEIIGFSHCRSLCKVHPSIKVLKQLQKLRMSYTQIKQLWKGLVVLPNLKELDLNSCENLIEIPDLSGAPNLEQIGFLYCRSLCKVHPSIKVLKQLQVLRMSGTRTKQLWKGLVVLPNLKELDLNSCENLIEIPDLSEAPNLEKIDFSGCRSLCKVHPSIKVLKQLQELRMSNTRIKQLWKGLVVLPNLKELDLNSCENLIEIPDLSEAPNLEKIDFSGCRSLCKVHPSIKVLKQLQKLRMSNTRIKQLWKGLVVLPNLKELDLSNCDNLIEIPNLSGAPNLEEIDFSDCRSLCKVHPSIKVLKQLQKLRMSDTRIKQLWKGLVVLPNLKELDLNFCENLIEIPDLSGAPNLEKIDFLGCRSLCKVHPSIKVLKQLQELRMSDTRIKQLWKGLVVLPNLKELDLMFSKNLIKIPNLSGAPNLEKIDFSGYRCLRKFYPSIKVLQRQQELRMSCTRIKQLWKGLVGLDNLKYLNLSDCKNLIEIPYLSGVPNLEIINFSNCRSLCKVHPSIKKLKRLEELNMPGTRIKQLWKGLVVLDNLKKLNLSRSRNLIRIPDLSGAPNLEKIDFSYCRSLCKFHPSIKKLKRLEELNMSGSRIKQLWNGSMVLPNLKELDLSYCENLIEIPNLNGVPNLEKINFLGCRNLCKFCPSIKVPERLKILGLNKCLTRLLILDKFCLPSSFMSFSGLRELYLGGCNNISIFPSIICSLSSLESLHLDGWSRLEKFPDLSRLGCLKEFKAYGTAITQMPPVNLIPKNIRSLNIQGRKRMPRKSKDHLAMFINNCFLPKQSSYPTNHDTGSPVEYEMEEMDTGSPVEYEMEEMDTGEEMLEVEALEISFGTWSSVLISGWSLGSRIPEWVHNKSTGSSLQIELDGNTTSVIGCAIFIVCDCHQFHSPEATSIPRLFKETSYVGFSFCCERDDGSLEHFSPGFSLSRVEPSVCWAYARTPRLFKCLKSNSSDNQSFIKISIKVFYSQTPVEVKEWGIHLVCPDDTGLGLGSDLDFYRQFYSAWKCGMTRNED
;
A
#
# COMPACT_ATOMS: atom_id res chain seq x y z
N MET A 1 -16.88 -2.69 -59.54
CA MET A 1 -18.11 -2.60 -58.72
C MET A 1 -17.77 -2.63 -57.22
N SER A 2 -16.79 -1.82 -56.80
CA SER A 2 -16.29 -1.80 -55.42
C SER A 2 -17.37 -1.45 -54.38
N GLY A 3 -17.25 -1.98 -53.17
CA GLY A 3 -18.12 -1.69 -52.02
C GLY A 3 -19.57 -2.21 -52.12
N THR A 4 -19.91 -2.97 -53.16
CA THR A 4 -21.28 -3.43 -53.38
C THR A 4 -21.62 -4.67 -52.55
N ARG A 5 -22.86 -4.74 -52.04
CA ARG A 5 -23.35 -5.85 -51.18
C ARG A 5 -23.66 -7.16 -51.91
N ILE A 6 -23.09 -7.38 -53.09
CA ILE A 6 -23.35 -8.54 -53.95
C ILE A 6 -22.90 -9.85 -53.29
N LYS A 7 -23.67 -10.93 -53.49
CA LYS A 7 -23.35 -12.29 -53.01
C LYS A 7 -22.73 -13.18 -54.10
N GLN A 8 -23.10 -12.93 -55.35
CA GLN A 8 -22.64 -13.55 -56.59
C GLN A 8 -22.80 -12.50 -57.72
N LEU A 9 -22.04 -12.61 -58.82
CA LEU A 9 -22.40 -11.92 -60.07
C LEU A 9 -23.33 -12.82 -60.92
N TRP A 10 -23.68 -12.33 -62.12
CA TRP A 10 -24.81 -12.79 -62.93
C TRP A 10 -24.81 -14.30 -63.25
N LYS A 11 -25.98 -14.93 -63.14
CA LYS A 11 -26.24 -16.27 -63.69
C LYS A 11 -26.69 -16.14 -65.14
N GLY A 12 -25.76 -16.27 -66.08
CA GLY A 12 -26.08 -16.29 -67.51
C GLY A 12 -24.97 -15.68 -68.37
N LEU A 13 -24.94 -16.06 -69.64
CA LEU A 13 -23.97 -15.60 -70.63
C LEU A 13 -24.13 -14.10 -70.91
N VAL A 14 -23.28 -13.28 -70.29
CA VAL A 14 -22.91 -11.97 -70.84
C VAL A 14 -21.43 -12.04 -71.20
N VAL A 15 -21.16 -12.12 -72.51
CA VAL A 15 -19.78 -12.13 -73.02
C VAL A 15 -19.28 -10.70 -73.07
N LEU A 16 -18.22 -10.42 -72.33
CA LEU A 16 -17.57 -9.11 -72.20
C LEU A 16 -16.13 -9.22 -72.73
N PRO A 17 -15.94 -9.44 -74.05
CA PRO A 17 -14.63 -9.79 -74.62
C PRO A 17 -13.62 -8.63 -74.57
N ASN A 18 -14.10 -7.40 -74.35
CA ASN A 18 -13.28 -6.18 -74.26
C ASN A 18 -12.95 -5.78 -72.81
N LEU A 19 -13.42 -6.53 -71.80
CA LEU A 19 -13.21 -6.19 -70.39
C LEU A 19 -11.77 -6.56 -69.95
N LYS A 20 -10.94 -5.54 -69.74
CA LYS A 20 -9.54 -5.68 -69.27
C LYS A 20 -9.39 -5.64 -67.74
N GLU A 21 -10.29 -4.97 -67.03
CA GLU A 21 -10.18 -4.78 -65.57
C GLU A 21 -11.50 -5.09 -64.86
N LEU A 22 -11.42 -5.76 -63.70
CA LEU A 22 -12.56 -6.09 -62.86
C LEU A 22 -12.25 -5.86 -61.37
N ASP A 23 -12.51 -4.63 -60.89
CA ASP A 23 -12.58 -4.33 -59.47
C ASP A 23 -13.89 -4.91 -58.88
N LEU A 24 -13.76 -5.80 -57.89
CA LEU A 24 -14.82 -6.29 -57.00
C LEU A 24 -14.40 -6.14 -55.53
N ASN A 25 -13.62 -5.09 -55.23
CA ASN A 25 -13.07 -4.79 -53.91
C ASN A 25 -14.19 -4.47 -52.90
N SER A 26 -13.96 -4.76 -51.62
CA SER A 26 -14.87 -4.51 -50.49
C SER A 26 -16.30 -5.08 -50.66
N CYS A 27 -16.50 -6.05 -51.55
CA CYS A 27 -17.74 -6.79 -51.70
C CYS A 27 -17.88 -7.83 -50.57
N GLU A 28 -18.12 -7.37 -49.34
CA GLU A 28 -18.07 -8.19 -48.11
C GLU A 28 -18.95 -9.44 -48.12
N ASN A 29 -20.02 -9.42 -48.91
CA ASN A 29 -21.01 -10.50 -49.06
C ASN A 29 -20.63 -11.57 -50.11
N LEU A 30 -19.61 -11.35 -50.93
CA LEU A 30 -19.21 -12.25 -52.01
C LEU A 30 -18.57 -13.52 -51.41
N ILE A 31 -19.18 -14.69 -51.62
CA ILE A 31 -18.72 -15.96 -51.01
C ILE A 31 -17.75 -16.73 -51.93
N GLU A 32 -17.92 -16.55 -53.23
CA GLU A 32 -17.29 -17.33 -54.29
C GLU A 32 -16.92 -16.39 -55.45
N ILE A 33 -15.74 -16.57 -56.04
CA ILE A 33 -15.35 -15.85 -57.27
C ILE A 33 -16.42 -16.14 -58.34
N PRO A 34 -16.89 -15.14 -59.11
CA PRO A 34 -17.92 -15.36 -60.12
C PRO A 34 -17.46 -16.26 -61.27
N ASP A 35 -18.39 -16.70 -62.12
CA ASP A 35 -17.97 -17.14 -63.45
C ASP A 35 -17.39 -15.94 -64.22
N LEU A 36 -16.27 -16.18 -64.87
CA LEU A 36 -15.46 -15.23 -65.65
C LEU A 36 -15.21 -15.75 -67.07
N SER A 37 -15.82 -16.89 -67.44
CA SER A 37 -15.75 -17.51 -68.77
C SER A 37 -16.09 -16.53 -69.91
N GLY A 38 -17.02 -15.60 -69.66
CA GLY A 38 -17.43 -14.56 -70.60
C GLY A 38 -16.43 -13.41 -70.78
N ALA A 39 -15.36 -13.30 -69.98
CA ALA A 39 -14.41 -12.18 -70.00
C ALA A 39 -12.94 -12.65 -70.17
N PRO A 40 -12.59 -13.33 -71.28
CA PRO A 40 -11.30 -14.01 -71.45
C PRO A 40 -10.08 -13.08 -71.55
N ASN A 41 -10.28 -11.79 -71.82
CA ASN A 41 -9.22 -10.79 -72.00
C ASN A 41 -8.98 -9.92 -70.75
N LEU A 42 -9.42 -10.38 -69.57
CA LEU A 42 -9.11 -9.73 -68.29
C LEU A 42 -7.60 -9.72 -68.02
N GLU A 43 -7.04 -8.53 -67.81
CA GLU A 43 -5.64 -8.25 -67.47
C GLU A 43 -5.47 -7.98 -65.96
N GLN A 44 -6.48 -7.42 -65.28
CA GLN A 44 -6.44 -7.13 -63.84
C GLN A 44 -7.74 -7.49 -63.12
N ILE A 45 -7.66 -8.09 -61.94
CA ILE A 45 -8.83 -8.41 -61.09
C ILE A 45 -8.53 -8.11 -59.61
N GLY A 46 -9.48 -7.46 -58.92
CA GLY A 46 -9.39 -7.12 -57.50
C GLY A 46 -10.55 -7.65 -56.65
N PHE A 47 -10.23 -8.27 -55.52
CA PHE A 47 -11.16 -8.74 -54.48
C PHE A 47 -10.71 -8.29 -53.07
N LEU A 48 -10.00 -7.15 -52.97
CA LEU A 48 -9.45 -6.60 -51.73
C LEU A 48 -10.53 -6.46 -50.65
N TYR A 49 -10.31 -7.02 -49.47
CA TYR A 49 -11.21 -7.01 -48.31
C TYR A 49 -12.58 -7.66 -48.52
N CYS A 50 -12.72 -8.60 -49.47
CA CYS A 50 -13.93 -9.43 -49.63
C CYS A 50 -14.00 -10.51 -48.53
N LYS A 51 -14.36 -10.10 -47.30
CA LYS A 51 -14.30 -10.90 -46.06
C LYS A 51 -15.07 -12.23 -46.07
N SER A 52 -16.08 -12.41 -46.92
CA SER A 52 -16.79 -13.70 -47.06
C SER A 52 -16.19 -14.63 -48.13
N LEU A 53 -15.29 -14.13 -48.97
CA LEU A 53 -14.79 -14.84 -50.14
C LEU A 53 -13.89 -15.99 -49.71
N CYS A 54 -14.41 -17.21 -49.79
CA CYS A 54 -13.72 -18.41 -49.32
C CYS A 54 -13.57 -19.50 -50.39
N LYS A 55 -14.23 -19.35 -51.54
CA LYS A 55 -14.12 -20.24 -52.72
C LYS A 55 -13.59 -19.50 -53.95
N VAL A 56 -12.81 -20.21 -54.75
CA VAL A 56 -12.39 -19.79 -56.10
C VAL A 56 -13.12 -20.67 -57.12
N HIS A 57 -13.80 -20.05 -58.08
CA HIS A 57 -14.52 -20.74 -59.14
C HIS A 57 -13.56 -21.17 -60.27
N PRO A 58 -13.78 -22.31 -60.95
CA PRO A 58 -12.87 -22.82 -61.98
C PRO A 58 -12.67 -21.92 -63.21
N SER A 59 -13.50 -20.89 -63.38
CA SER A 59 -13.39 -19.89 -64.46
C SER A 59 -12.05 -19.15 -64.49
N ILE A 60 -11.37 -19.00 -63.34
CA ILE A 60 -10.05 -18.36 -63.29
C ILE A 60 -9.02 -19.07 -64.20
N LYS A 61 -9.25 -20.36 -64.53
CA LYS A 61 -8.37 -21.17 -65.39
C LYS A 61 -8.37 -20.78 -66.88
N VAL A 62 -9.32 -19.97 -67.36
CA VAL A 62 -9.37 -19.57 -68.78
C VAL A 62 -8.79 -18.18 -69.07
N LEU A 63 -8.40 -17.44 -68.04
CA LEU A 63 -8.01 -16.03 -68.11
C LEU A 63 -6.52 -15.87 -68.47
N LYS A 64 -6.15 -16.31 -69.68
CA LYS A 64 -4.76 -16.34 -70.15
C LYS A 64 -4.07 -14.98 -70.20
N GLN A 65 -4.83 -13.89 -70.27
CA GLN A 65 -4.31 -12.52 -70.31
C GLN A 65 -4.07 -11.90 -68.92
N LEU A 66 -4.43 -12.58 -67.83
CA LEU A 66 -4.38 -12.03 -66.48
C LEU A 66 -2.94 -11.72 -66.04
N GLN A 67 -2.68 -10.45 -65.73
CA GLN A 67 -1.39 -9.93 -65.26
C GLN A 67 -1.37 -9.64 -63.76
N VAL A 68 -2.51 -9.24 -63.20
CA VAL A 68 -2.63 -8.83 -61.78
C VAL A 68 -3.84 -9.51 -61.13
N LEU A 69 -3.60 -10.22 -60.03
CA LEU A 69 -4.65 -10.79 -59.19
C LEU A 69 -4.47 -10.31 -57.74
N ARG A 70 -5.39 -9.46 -57.28
CA ARG A 70 -5.42 -8.95 -55.90
C ARG A 70 -6.56 -9.58 -55.11
N MET A 71 -6.24 -10.26 -54.02
CA MET A 71 -7.17 -11.05 -53.21
C MET A 71 -6.93 -10.84 -51.70
N SER A 72 -6.27 -9.75 -51.31
CA SER A 72 -6.02 -9.42 -49.90
C SER A 72 -7.29 -9.35 -49.05
N GLY A 73 -7.20 -9.73 -47.78
CA GLY A 73 -8.29 -9.68 -46.80
C GLY A 73 -9.44 -10.66 -47.06
N THR A 74 -9.23 -11.67 -47.90
CA THR A 74 -10.20 -12.73 -48.19
C THR A 74 -10.05 -13.93 -47.24
N ARG A 75 -11.02 -14.85 -47.25
CA ARG A 75 -11.06 -16.05 -46.39
C ARG A 75 -10.80 -17.35 -47.15
N THR A 76 -10.15 -17.28 -48.30
CA THR A 76 -9.77 -18.45 -49.12
C THR A 76 -8.79 -19.36 -48.36
N LYS A 77 -9.08 -20.67 -48.35
CA LYS A 77 -8.21 -21.68 -47.74
C LYS A 77 -7.13 -22.19 -48.70
N GLN A 78 -7.46 -22.18 -49.99
CA GLN A 78 -6.63 -22.56 -51.14
C GLN A 78 -7.11 -21.72 -52.34
N LEU A 79 -6.22 -21.37 -53.27
CA LEU A 79 -6.60 -20.64 -54.49
C LEU A 79 -7.03 -21.59 -55.63
N TRP A 80 -6.20 -22.56 -55.96
CA TRP A 80 -6.49 -23.55 -56.99
C TRP A 80 -5.79 -24.88 -56.72
N LYS A 81 -6.23 -25.93 -57.44
CA LYS A 81 -5.67 -27.28 -57.39
C LYS A 81 -5.66 -27.90 -58.80
N GLY A 82 -4.58 -28.60 -59.13
CA GLY A 82 -4.31 -29.10 -60.49
C GLY A 82 -3.91 -27.99 -61.47
N LEU A 83 -3.74 -28.34 -62.74
CA LEU A 83 -3.25 -27.45 -63.82
C LEU A 83 -4.11 -26.17 -63.97
N VAL A 84 -3.46 -24.99 -64.02
CA VAL A 84 -4.04 -23.62 -64.08
C VAL A 84 -3.05 -22.66 -64.75
N VAL A 85 -2.75 -22.87 -66.04
CA VAL A 85 -1.74 -22.06 -66.75
C VAL A 85 -2.18 -20.58 -66.86
N LEU A 86 -1.51 -19.71 -66.10
CA LEU A 86 -1.68 -18.26 -66.07
C LEU A 86 -0.36 -17.61 -66.54
N PRO A 87 -0.08 -17.63 -67.86
CA PRO A 87 1.27 -17.39 -68.37
C PRO A 87 1.71 -15.92 -68.25
N ASN A 88 0.76 -14.99 -68.17
CA ASN A 88 1.00 -13.56 -68.14
C ASN A 88 0.99 -12.95 -66.72
N LEU A 89 0.74 -13.76 -65.68
CA LEU A 89 0.56 -13.27 -64.30
C LEU A 89 1.88 -12.76 -63.71
N LYS A 90 1.91 -11.47 -63.39
CA LYS A 90 3.06 -10.72 -62.85
C LYS A 90 2.92 -10.41 -61.36
N GLU A 91 1.71 -10.09 -60.89
CA GLU A 91 1.43 -9.69 -59.51
C GLU A 91 0.35 -10.59 -58.87
N LEU A 92 0.67 -11.16 -57.70
CA LEU A 92 -0.25 -11.92 -56.86
C LEU A 92 -0.25 -11.37 -55.43
N ASP A 93 -1.31 -10.64 -55.08
CA ASP A 93 -1.55 -10.16 -53.72
C ASP A 93 -2.56 -11.07 -52.99
N LEU A 94 -2.10 -11.67 -51.90
CA LEU A 94 -2.86 -12.51 -50.97
C LEU A 94 -2.65 -12.04 -49.52
N ASN A 95 -2.39 -10.76 -49.32
CA ASN A 95 -2.14 -10.19 -48.00
C ASN A 95 -3.35 -10.40 -47.06
N SER A 96 -3.12 -10.71 -45.79
CA SER A 96 -4.16 -10.92 -44.78
C SER A 96 -5.20 -12.00 -45.11
N CYS A 97 -4.88 -12.96 -45.99
CA CYS A 97 -5.68 -14.16 -46.21
C CYS A 97 -5.55 -15.12 -45.00
N GLU A 98 -6.23 -14.79 -43.89
CA GLU A 98 -6.08 -15.45 -42.58
C GLU A 98 -6.26 -16.98 -42.60
N ASN A 99 -7.02 -17.49 -43.57
CA ASN A 99 -7.37 -18.90 -43.75
C ASN A 99 -6.39 -19.71 -44.63
N LEU A 100 -5.43 -19.07 -45.30
CA LEU A 100 -4.48 -19.73 -46.19
C LEU A 100 -3.47 -20.55 -45.36
N ILE A 101 -3.39 -21.86 -45.58
CA ILE A 101 -2.54 -22.79 -44.79
C ILE A 101 -1.21 -23.10 -45.52
N GLU A 102 -1.26 -23.07 -46.85
CA GLU A 102 -0.21 -23.54 -47.75
C GLU A 102 -0.18 -22.63 -48.98
N ILE A 103 1.03 -22.29 -49.46
CA ILE A 103 1.20 -21.54 -50.72
C ILE A 103 0.51 -22.34 -51.86
N PRO A 104 -0.24 -21.70 -52.78
CA PRO A 104 -0.84 -22.38 -53.93
C PRO A 104 0.22 -22.97 -54.87
N ASP A 105 -0.18 -23.79 -55.82
CA ASP A 105 0.78 -24.23 -56.85
C ASP A 105 1.10 -23.09 -57.82
N LEU A 106 2.38 -22.73 -57.90
CA LEU A 106 2.91 -21.62 -58.70
C LEU A 106 3.66 -22.10 -59.96
N SER A 107 3.71 -23.42 -60.25
CA SER A 107 4.34 -23.95 -61.49
C SER A 107 3.72 -23.34 -62.75
N GLU A 108 2.42 -23.06 -62.66
CA GLU A 108 1.56 -22.63 -63.75
C GLU A 108 1.60 -21.11 -64.00
N ALA A 109 2.28 -20.35 -63.14
CA ALA A 109 2.42 -18.90 -63.21
C ALA A 109 3.92 -18.47 -63.16
N PRO A 110 4.77 -18.94 -64.09
CA PRO A 110 6.23 -18.84 -64.00
C PRO A 110 6.78 -17.42 -64.13
N ASN A 111 5.98 -16.46 -64.60
CA ASN A 111 6.36 -15.07 -64.87
C ASN A 111 6.02 -14.09 -63.74
N LEU A 112 5.66 -14.60 -62.56
CA LEU A 112 5.41 -13.76 -61.38
C LEU A 112 6.64 -12.92 -60.99
N GLU A 113 6.45 -11.61 -60.95
CA GLU A 113 7.43 -10.60 -60.55
C GLU A 113 7.23 -10.18 -59.08
N LYS A 114 5.98 -10.17 -58.59
CA LYS A 114 5.62 -9.72 -57.23
C LYS A 114 4.64 -10.66 -56.56
N ILE A 115 4.91 -11.03 -55.31
CA ILE A 115 4.02 -11.86 -54.50
C ILE A 115 3.97 -11.34 -53.06
N ASP A 116 2.77 -11.12 -52.52
CA ASP A 116 2.55 -10.81 -51.10
C ASP A 116 1.63 -11.84 -50.42
N PHE A 117 2.16 -12.56 -49.44
CA PHE A 117 1.43 -13.43 -48.50
C PHE A 117 1.42 -12.85 -47.07
N SER A 118 1.81 -11.59 -46.88
CA SER A 118 1.90 -10.96 -45.56
C SER A 118 0.58 -11.03 -44.80
N GLY A 119 0.59 -11.22 -43.48
CA GLY A 119 -0.62 -11.33 -42.67
C GLY A 119 -1.40 -12.65 -42.84
N CYS A 120 -0.94 -13.62 -43.64
CA CYS A 120 -1.55 -14.96 -43.70
C CYS A 120 -1.24 -15.76 -42.41
N ARG A 121 -1.94 -15.46 -41.31
CA ARG A 121 -1.66 -16.01 -39.96
C ARG A 121 -1.82 -17.54 -39.83
N SER A 122 -2.43 -18.22 -40.80
CA SER A 122 -2.48 -19.70 -40.85
C SER A 122 -1.40 -20.32 -41.73
N LEU A 123 -0.67 -19.54 -42.52
CA LEU A 123 0.27 -20.03 -43.54
C LEU A 123 1.51 -20.62 -42.88
N CYS A 124 1.60 -21.94 -42.87
CA CYS A 124 2.68 -22.68 -42.20
C CYS A 124 3.46 -23.62 -43.13
N LYS A 125 2.98 -23.83 -44.36
CA LYS A 125 3.62 -24.64 -45.39
C LYS A 125 3.99 -23.81 -46.62
N VAL A 126 5.15 -24.10 -47.20
CA VAL A 126 5.62 -23.56 -48.48
C VAL A 126 5.59 -24.66 -49.53
N HIS A 127 4.90 -24.42 -50.65
CA HIS A 127 4.78 -25.39 -51.74
C HIS A 127 6.07 -25.41 -52.60
N PRO A 128 6.56 -26.57 -53.08
CA PRO A 128 7.85 -26.66 -53.76
C PRO A 128 7.99 -25.82 -55.03
N SER A 129 6.90 -25.50 -55.72
CA SER A 129 6.92 -24.74 -56.99
C SER A 129 7.27 -23.26 -56.85
N ILE A 130 7.39 -22.70 -55.63
CA ILE A 130 8.03 -21.39 -55.42
C ILE A 130 9.43 -21.35 -56.06
N LYS A 131 10.10 -22.51 -56.19
CA LYS A 131 11.45 -22.66 -56.76
C LYS A 131 11.57 -22.42 -58.27
N VAL A 132 10.47 -22.30 -59.03
CA VAL A 132 10.54 -22.11 -60.50
C VAL A 132 10.45 -20.65 -60.94
N LEU A 133 10.15 -19.73 -60.02
CA LEU A 133 9.79 -18.33 -60.31
C LEU A 133 11.01 -17.44 -60.57
N LYS A 134 11.65 -17.64 -61.72
CA LYS A 134 12.89 -16.92 -62.09
C LYS A 134 12.70 -15.41 -62.27
N GLN A 135 11.47 -14.93 -62.53
CA GLN A 135 11.19 -13.50 -62.72
C GLN A 135 10.94 -12.73 -61.42
N LEU A 136 10.85 -13.42 -60.28
CA LEU A 136 10.44 -12.84 -59.00
C LEU A 136 11.42 -11.75 -58.52
N GLN A 137 10.90 -10.54 -58.30
CA GLN A 137 11.60 -9.34 -57.83
C GLN A 137 11.27 -9.02 -56.37
N GLU A 138 10.04 -9.30 -55.94
CA GLU A 138 9.51 -8.92 -54.62
C GLU A 138 8.74 -10.10 -54.02
N LEU A 139 9.22 -10.59 -52.86
CA LEU A 139 8.54 -11.63 -52.08
C LEU A 139 8.30 -11.15 -50.65
N ARG A 140 7.04 -10.84 -50.33
CA ARG A 140 6.61 -10.52 -48.97
C ARG A 140 5.80 -11.67 -48.37
N MET A 141 6.12 -12.06 -47.14
CA MET A 141 5.42 -13.09 -46.37
C MET A 141 5.39 -12.76 -44.87
N SER A 142 5.34 -11.47 -44.53
CA SER A 142 5.43 -11.03 -43.14
C SER A 142 4.26 -11.56 -42.28
N ASN A 143 4.42 -11.72 -40.96
CA ASN A 143 3.36 -12.18 -40.05
C ASN A 143 2.70 -13.52 -40.46
N THR A 144 3.52 -14.45 -40.99
CA THR A 144 3.12 -15.84 -41.31
C THR A 144 3.70 -16.84 -40.31
N ARG A 145 3.24 -18.10 -40.36
CA ARG A 145 3.63 -19.16 -39.42
C ARG A 145 4.58 -20.20 -40.02
N ILE A 146 5.27 -19.88 -41.11
CA ILE A 146 6.25 -20.76 -41.76
C ILE A 146 7.43 -21.09 -40.82
N LYS A 147 7.94 -22.32 -40.87
CA LYS A 147 9.12 -22.76 -40.10
C LYS A 147 10.44 -22.63 -40.87
N GLN A 148 10.36 -22.74 -42.20
CA GLN A 148 11.44 -22.65 -43.17
C GLN A 148 10.83 -22.17 -44.49
N LEU A 149 11.56 -21.32 -45.24
CA LEU A 149 11.11 -20.84 -46.56
C LEU A 149 11.42 -21.89 -47.66
N TRP A 150 12.70 -22.24 -47.85
CA TRP A 150 13.11 -23.37 -48.69
C TRP A 150 14.35 -24.08 -48.13
N LYS A 151 14.59 -25.30 -48.64
CA LYS A 151 15.77 -26.13 -48.35
C LYS A 151 16.58 -26.37 -49.62
N GLY A 152 17.90 -26.26 -49.50
CA GLY A 152 18.86 -26.30 -50.61
C GLY A 152 18.87 -25.02 -51.44
N LEU A 153 19.80 -24.95 -52.41
CA LEU A 153 19.91 -23.86 -53.37
C LEU A 153 18.60 -23.68 -54.16
N VAL A 154 18.20 -22.42 -54.34
CA VAL A 154 17.09 -21.99 -55.20
C VAL A 154 17.52 -20.69 -55.90
N VAL A 155 17.21 -20.55 -57.18
CA VAL A 155 17.76 -19.50 -58.04
C VAL A 155 16.69 -18.47 -58.41
N PHE A 156 16.82 -17.27 -57.84
CA PHE A 156 15.94 -16.11 -58.05
C PHE A 156 16.78 -14.93 -58.56
N PRO A 157 17.13 -14.86 -59.86
CA PRO A 157 18.11 -13.92 -60.38
C PRO A 157 17.67 -12.45 -60.26
N ASN A 158 16.36 -12.19 -60.23
CA ASN A 158 15.79 -10.84 -60.24
C ASN A 158 15.38 -10.33 -58.84
N LEU A 159 15.49 -11.16 -57.79
CA LEU A 159 14.92 -10.86 -56.47
C LEU A 159 15.68 -9.73 -55.75
N LYS A 160 14.97 -8.63 -55.49
CA LYS A 160 15.47 -7.41 -54.84
C LYS A 160 15.00 -7.29 -53.39
N GLU A 161 13.76 -7.69 -53.09
CA GLU A 161 13.17 -7.57 -51.74
C GLU A 161 12.65 -8.92 -51.23
N LEU A 162 13.04 -9.27 -49.99
CA LEU A 162 12.53 -10.41 -49.25
C LEU A 162 12.07 -9.97 -47.85
N ASP A 163 10.76 -9.88 -47.63
CA ASP A 163 10.17 -9.56 -46.31
C ASP A 163 9.61 -10.83 -45.64
N LEU A 164 10.28 -11.27 -44.57
CA LEU A 164 9.84 -12.33 -43.65
C LEU A 164 9.64 -11.78 -42.21
N ASN A 165 9.42 -10.47 -42.03
CA ASN A 165 9.17 -9.83 -40.73
C ASN A 165 8.00 -10.51 -40.00
N SER A 166 8.09 -10.63 -38.68
CA SER A 166 7.09 -11.27 -37.80
C SER A 166 6.75 -12.73 -38.14
N CYS A 167 7.59 -13.43 -38.91
CA CYS A 167 7.52 -14.88 -39.05
C CYS A 167 7.97 -15.57 -37.75
N GLU A 168 7.12 -15.58 -36.73
CA GLU A 168 7.49 -15.99 -35.36
C GLU A 168 8.05 -17.42 -35.29
N ASN A 169 7.60 -18.32 -36.17
CA ASN A 169 7.99 -19.72 -36.26
C ASN A 169 9.28 -20.00 -37.06
N LEU A 170 9.83 -19.01 -37.78
CA LEU A 170 10.97 -19.21 -38.68
C LEU A 170 12.23 -19.55 -37.88
N ILE A 171 12.84 -20.71 -38.14
CA ILE A 171 13.99 -21.21 -37.34
C ILE A 171 15.34 -20.80 -37.97
N GLU A 172 15.39 -20.71 -39.29
CA GLU A 172 16.62 -20.67 -40.09
C GLU A 172 16.44 -19.76 -41.32
N ILE A 173 17.39 -18.86 -41.53
CA ILE A 173 17.49 -18.08 -42.77
C ILE A 173 17.73 -19.05 -43.93
N PRO A 174 16.98 -18.97 -45.05
CA PRO A 174 17.17 -19.87 -46.19
C PRO A 174 18.52 -19.64 -46.90
N ASP A 175 18.91 -20.53 -47.80
CA ASP A 175 20.03 -20.24 -48.69
C ASP A 175 19.64 -19.18 -49.72
N LEU A 176 20.33 -18.03 -49.64
CA LEU A 176 20.15 -16.87 -50.51
C LEU A 176 21.22 -16.79 -51.62
N SER A 177 22.11 -17.77 -51.75
CA SER A 177 23.23 -17.71 -52.72
C SER A 177 22.78 -17.66 -54.19
N GLY A 178 21.59 -18.18 -54.49
CA GLY A 178 20.95 -18.05 -55.80
C GLY A 178 20.14 -16.76 -56.03
N ALA A 179 20.16 -15.80 -55.08
CA ALA A 179 19.49 -14.50 -55.16
C ALA A 179 20.49 -13.33 -55.04
N PRO A 180 21.43 -13.17 -55.99
CA PRO A 180 22.59 -12.27 -55.86
C PRO A 180 22.24 -10.78 -55.90
N ASN A 181 21.04 -10.42 -56.37
CA ASN A 181 20.59 -9.04 -56.57
C ASN A 181 19.69 -8.51 -55.43
N LEU A 182 19.64 -9.20 -54.29
CA LEU A 182 18.89 -8.75 -53.11
C LEU A 182 19.44 -7.41 -52.59
N GLU A 183 18.55 -6.41 -52.51
CA GLU A 183 18.81 -5.06 -52.02
C GLU A 183 18.29 -4.86 -50.59
N GLN A 184 17.18 -5.51 -50.20
CA GLN A 184 16.58 -5.42 -48.87
C GLN A 184 16.11 -6.77 -48.34
N ILE A 185 16.37 -7.06 -47.06
CA ILE A 185 15.89 -8.27 -46.38
C ILE A 185 15.34 -7.96 -44.99
N GLY A 186 14.15 -8.50 -44.67
CA GLY A 186 13.46 -8.34 -43.39
C GLY A 186 13.21 -9.65 -42.62
N PHE A 187 13.60 -9.67 -41.35
CA PHE A 187 13.34 -10.71 -40.34
C PHE A 187 13.02 -10.10 -38.95
N LEU A 188 12.47 -8.88 -38.90
CA LEU A 188 12.10 -8.22 -37.64
C LEU A 188 11.16 -9.10 -36.83
N TYR A 189 11.37 -9.26 -35.53
CA TYR A 189 10.51 -10.03 -34.61
C TYR A 189 10.31 -11.53 -34.96
N CYS A 190 11.17 -12.14 -35.78
CA CYS A 190 11.19 -13.59 -35.98
C CYS A 190 11.71 -14.32 -34.73
N ARG A 191 10.85 -14.50 -33.71
CA ARG A 191 11.24 -14.95 -32.36
C ARG A 191 11.92 -16.32 -32.31
N SER A 192 11.60 -17.25 -33.22
CA SER A 192 12.28 -18.55 -33.32
C SER A 192 13.61 -18.51 -34.08
N LEU A 193 13.95 -17.41 -34.75
CA LEU A 193 15.07 -17.37 -35.69
C LEU A 193 16.40 -17.37 -34.93
N CYS A 194 17.08 -18.51 -34.94
CA CYS A 194 18.32 -18.73 -34.20
C CYS A 194 19.51 -19.12 -35.09
N LYS A 195 19.24 -19.58 -36.32
CA LYS A 195 20.27 -19.94 -37.31
C LYS A 195 20.33 -18.93 -38.46
N VAL A 196 21.54 -18.51 -38.80
CA VAL A 196 21.85 -17.66 -39.96
C VAL A 196 22.64 -18.48 -40.97
N HIS A 197 22.15 -18.54 -42.22
CA HIS A 197 22.82 -19.29 -43.28
C HIS A 197 24.01 -18.49 -43.86
N PRO A 198 25.18 -19.11 -44.12
CA PRO A 198 26.39 -18.37 -44.48
C PRO A 198 26.30 -17.51 -45.74
N SER A 199 25.39 -17.78 -46.68
CA SER A 199 25.28 -17.02 -47.94
C SER A 199 24.80 -15.58 -47.76
N ILE A 200 24.24 -15.20 -46.61
CA ILE A 200 23.91 -13.80 -46.31
C ILE A 200 25.13 -12.86 -46.36
N LYS A 201 26.35 -13.38 -46.13
CA LYS A 201 27.58 -12.58 -46.01
C LYS A 201 28.26 -12.20 -47.33
N VAL A 202 27.67 -12.58 -48.47
CA VAL A 202 28.21 -12.36 -49.83
C VAL A 202 27.23 -11.70 -50.80
N LEU A 203 26.07 -11.23 -50.30
CA LEU A 203 25.03 -10.56 -51.09
C LEU A 203 25.45 -9.13 -51.44
N LYS A 204 26.26 -8.97 -52.49
CA LYS A 204 26.96 -7.71 -52.80
C LYS A 204 26.05 -6.49 -52.96
N GLN A 205 24.81 -6.68 -53.41
CA GLN A 205 23.83 -5.61 -53.62
C GLN A 205 23.03 -5.22 -52.36
N LEU A 206 23.18 -5.94 -51.25
CA LEU A 206 22.37 -5.74 -50.05
C LEU A 206 22.64 -4.38 -49.42
N GLN A 207 21.62 -3.52 -49.38
CA GLN A 207 21.66 -2.17 -48.81
C GLN A 207 21.12 -2.14 -47.38
N VAL A 208 20.08 -2.92 -47.08
CA VAL A 208 19.41 -2.91 -45.77
C VAL A 208 19.16 -4.32 -45.25
N LEU A 209 19.63 -4.60 -44.03
CA LEU A 209 19.38 -5.85 -43.30
C LEU A 209 18.66 -5.58 -41.98
N ARG A 210 17.41 -6.04 -41.87
CA ARG A 210 16.55 -5.88 -40.68
C ARG A 210 16.37 -7.23 -39.98
N MET A 211 16.97 -7.41 -38.80
CA MET A 211 17.01 -8.67 -38.04
C MET A 211 16.75 -8.49 -36.54
N SER A 212 16.21 -7.34 -36.13
CA SER A 212 15.83 -7.05 -34.74
C SER A 212 14.82 -8.07 -34.19
N GLY A 213 14.88 -8.41 -32.90
CA GLY A 213 13.92 -9.31 -32.24
C GLY A 213 14.09 -10.79 -32.61
N THR A 214 15.26 -11.17 -33.11
CA THR A 214 15.63 -12.56 -33.41
C THR A 214 16.42 -13.19 -32.25
N ARG A 215 16.45 -14.52 -32.18
CA ARG A 215 17.20 -15.28 -31.16
C ARG A 215 18.58 -15.73 -31.65
N THR A 216 19.16 -15.02 -32.62
CA THR A 216 20.48 -15.29 -33.17
C THR A 216 21.58 -15.02 -32.14
N LYS A 217 22.54 -15.95 -31.99
CA LYS A 217 23.70 -15.81 -31.09
C LYS A 217 24.86 -15.03 -31.71
N GLN A 218 24.96 -15.10 -33.04
CA GLN A 218 25.98 -14.47 -33.88
C GLN A 218 25.38 -14.32 -35.28
N LEU A 219 25.66 -13.21 -35.97
CA LEU A 219 25.21 -13.01 -37.35
C LEU A 219 26.10 -13.77 -38.36
N TRP A 220 27.42 -13.59 -38.27
CA TRP A 220 28.39 -14.28 -39.12
C TRP A 220 29.76 -14.40 -38.44
N LYS A 221 30.61 -15.30 -38.96
CA LYS A 221 31.99 -15.56 -38.52
C LYS A 221 32.94 -15.62 -39.72
N GLY A 222 34.13 -15.04 -39.57
CA GLY A 222 35.12 -14.93 -40.64
C GLY A 222 34.72 -13.93 -41.74
N LEU A 223 35.41 -13.95 -42.87
CA LEU A 223 35.27 -12.97 -43.97
C LEU A 223 33.82 -12.75 -44.43
N VAL A 224 33.50 -11.48 -44.66
CA VAL A 224 32.21 -10.92 -45.12
C VAL A 224 32.51 -9.96 -46.28
N VAL A 225 31.64 -9.90 -47.28
CA VAL A 225 31.77 -8.97 -48.42
C VAL A 225 30.39 -8.41 -48.77
N LEU A 226 30.03 -7.29 -48.14
CA LEU A 226 28.75 -6.60 -48.29
C LEU A 226 28.98 -5.09 -48.52
N PRO A 227 29.57 -4.71 -49.68
CA PRO A 227 30.06 -3.35 -49.92
C PRO A 227 28.96 -2.28 -49.96
N ASN A 228 27.72 -2.66 -50.28
CA ASN A 228 26.61 -1.71 -50.45
C ASN A 228 25.74 -1.55 -49.18
N LEU A 229 26.04 -2.25 -48.08
CA LEU A 229 25.22 -2.25 -46.87
C LEU A 229 25.31 -0.90 -46.13
N LYS A 230 24.18 -0.19 -46.08
CA LYS A 230 23.99 1.13 -45.43
C LYS A 230 23.30 1.04 -44.07
N GLU A 231 22.41 0.07 -43.87
CA GLU A 231 21.62 -0.06 -42.64
C GLU A 231 21.63 -1.49 -42.07
N LEU A 232 21.97 -1.63 -40.79
CA LEU A 232 21.95 -2.89 -40.05
C LEU A 232 21.18 -2.75 -38.73
N TYR A 233 20.04 -3.44 -38.61
CA TYR A 233 19.22 -3.44 -37.41
C TYR A 233 19.19 -4.83 -36.75
N LEU A 234 19.72 -4.91 -35.54
CA LEU A 234 19.79 -6.10 -34.68
C LEU A 234 19.28 -5.79 -33.27
N ASN A 235 18.36 -4.82 -33.13
CA ASN A 235 17.77 -4.43 -31.84
C ASN A 235 17.02 -5.61 -31.21
N SER A 236 16.97 -5.73 -29.88
CA SER A 236 16.26 -6.79 -29.16
C SER A 236 16.71 -8.22 -29.51
N CYS A 237 17.91 -8.40 -30.07
CA CYS A 237 18.50 -9.73 -30.27
C CYS A 237 19.04 -10.25 -28.93
N GLU A 238 18.14 -10.84 -28.12
CA GLU A 238 18.36 -11.26 -26.72
C GLU A 238 19.62 -12.12 -26.53
N ASN A 239 19.93 -12.96 -27.52
CA ASN A 239 21.01 -13.96 -27.51
C ASN A 239 22.35 -13.46 -28.06
N LEU A 240 22.43 -12.24 -28.60
CA LEU A 240 23.66 -11.72 -29.24
C LEU A 240 24.68 -11.33 -28.16
N ILE A 241 25.85 -11.99 -28.15
CA ILE A 241 26.89 -11.79 -27.10
C ILE A 241 27.95 -10.76 -27.52
N GLU A 242 28.22 -10.66 -28.83
CA GLU A 242 29.33 -9.89 -29.40
C GLU A 242 28.88 -9.24 -30.71
N ILE A 243 29.28 -7.99 -30.96
CA ILE A 243 29.07 -7.33 -32.26
C ILE A 243 29.73 -8.21 -33.35
N PRO A 244 29.04 -8.53 -34.46
CA PRO A 244 29.64 -9.33 -35.54
C PRO A 244 30.82 -8.59 -36.20
N ASP A 245 31.67 -9.30 -36.95
CA ASP A 245 32.74 -8.60 -37.67
C ASP A 245 32.16 -7.68 -38.77
N LEU A 246 32.41 -6.38 -38.64
CA LEU A 246 31.99 -5.32 -39.56
C LEU A 246 33.10 -4.93 -40.57
N SER A 247 34.21 -5.68 -40.65
CA SER A 247 35.32 -5.41 -41.58
C SER A 247 34.88 -5.37 -43.06
N GLY A 248 33.85 -6.14 -43.42
CA GLY A 248 33.32 -6.28 -44.79
C GLY A 248 32.17 -5.34 -45.17
N VAL A 249 31.83 -4.35 -44.33
CA VAL A 249 30.69 -3.42 -44.53
C VAL A 249 31.12 -1.94 -44.38
N PRO A 250 32.06 -1.44 -45.22
CA PRO A 250 32.70 -0.13 -45.01
C PRO A 250 31.76 1.09 -45.18
N ASN A 251 30.63 0.92 -45.86
CA ASN A 251 29.67 1.98 -46.20
C ASN A 251 28.46 2.04 -45.26
N LEU A 252 28.55 1.41 -44.08
CA LEU A 252 27.47 1.29 -43.11
C LEU A 252 27.20 2.64 -42.42
N GLU A 253 26.00 3.21 -42.63
CA GLU A 253 25.58 4.53 -42.15
C GLU A 253 24.79 4.46 -40.83
N ILE A 254 24.00 3.40 -40.61
CA ILE A 254 23.16 3.22 -39.42
C ILE A 254 23.33 1.82 -38.82
N ILE A 255 23.56 1.78 -37.50
CA ILE A 255 23.68 0.56 -36.71
C ILE A 255 22.74 0.60 -35.50
N GLY A 256 21.94 -0.45 -35.32
CA GLY A 256 21.13 -0.67 -34.12
C GLY A 256 21.40 -2.02 -33.45
N PHE A 257 21.79 -1.99 -32.17
CA PHE A 257 21.88 -3.12 -31.23
C PHE A 257 21.08 -2.88 -29.93
N SER A 258 20.18 -1.90 -29.92
CA SER A 258 19.43 -1.52 -28.72
C SER A 258 18.60 -2.68 -28.16
N HIS A 259 18.58 -2.89 -26.85
CA HIS A 259 17.98 -4.02 -26.13
C HIS A 259 18.60 -5.41 -26.39
N CYS A 260 19.81 -5.51 -26.94
CA CYS A 260 20.58 -6.77 -26.92
C CYS A 260 21.08 -7.10 -25.50
N ARG A 261 20.22 -7.69 -24.68
CA ARG A 261 20.48 -7.94 -23.25
C ARG A 261 21.65 -8.88 -22.93
N SER A 262 22.17 -9.65 -23.89
CA SER A 262 23.40 -10.45 -23.73
C SER A 262 24.66 -9.77 -24.27
N LEU A 263 24.55 -8.63 -24.96
CA LEU A 263 25.65 -8.03 -25.72
C LEU A 263 26.63 -7.34 -24.77
N CYS A 264 27.75 -8.00 -24.48
CA CYS A 264 28.75 -7.54 -23.54
C CYS A 264 30.13 -7.25 -24.19
N LYS A 265 30.29 -7.58 -25.47
CA LYS A 265 31.54 -7.38 -26.23
C LYS A 265 31.34 -6.55 -27.50
N VAL A 266 32.27 -5.64 -27.75
CA VAL A 266 32.37 -4.86 -29.00
C VAL A 266 33.56 -5.37 -29.81
N HIS A 267 33.33 -5.70 -31.08
CA HIS A 267 34.36 -6.21 -31.97
C HIS A 267 35.23 -5.07 -32.56
N PRO A 268 36.57 -5.20 -32.65
CA PRO A 268 37.46 -4.09 -33.02
C PRO A 268 37.29 -3.50 -34.42
N SER A 269 36.51 -4.12 -35.31
CA SER A 269 36.29 -3.60 -36.68
C SER A 269 35.32 -2.42 -36.75
N ILE A 270 34.65 -2.03 -35.66
CA ILE A 270 33.87 -0.78 -35.59
C ILE A 270 34.69 0.45 -36.04
N LYS A 271 36.03 0.41 -35.88
CA LYS A 271 36.97 1.46 -36.29
C LYS A 271 37.13 1.68 -37.81
N VAL A 272 36.58 0.82 -38.67
CA VAL A 272 36.70 0.98 -40.15
C VAL A 272 35.52 1.73 -40.77
N LEU A 273 34.46 1.97 -39.99
CA LEU A 273 33.14 2.39 -40.46
C LEU A 273 33.05 3.91 -40.63
N LYS A 274 33.88 4.47 -41.52
CA LYS A 274 34.02 5.93 -41.70
C LYS A 274 32.72 6.63 -42.10
N GLN A 275 31.77 5.91 -42.71
CA GLN A 275 30.46 6.43 -43.11
C GLN A 275 29.39 6.40 -42.01
N LEU A 276 29.69 5.82 -40.83
CA LEU A 276 28.73 5.64 -39.75
C LEU A 276 28.23 6.98 -39.22
N GLN A 277 26.93 7.24 -39.36
CA GLN A 277 26.24 8.44 -38.88
C GLN A 277 25.54 8.21 -37.53
N LYS A 278 25.01 7.01 -37.30
CA LYS A 278 24.21 6.68 -36.11
C LYS A 278 24.60 5.32 -35.52
N LEU A 279 24.98 5.32 -34.25
CA LEU A 279 25.26 4.12 -33.47
C LEU A 279 24.32 4.06 -32.25
N ARG A 280 23.39 3.10 -32.26
CA ARG A 280 22.43 2.86 -31.18
C ARG A 280 22.69 1.52 -30.53
N MET A 281 23.02 1.49 -29.24
CA MET A 281 23.29 0.27 -28.47
C MET A 281 22.72 0.35 -27.04
N SER A 282 21.65 1.10 -26.84
CA SER A 282 20.98 1.25 -25.55
C SER A 282 20.52 -0.09 -24.96
N TYR A 283 20.43 -0.23 -23.63
CA TYR A 283 20.05 -1.48 -22.93
C TYR A 283 20.94 -2.69 -23.30
N THR A 284 22.25 -2.49 -23.43
CA THR A 284 23.25 -3.56 -23.62
C THR A 284 24.15 -3.72 -22.39
N GLN A 285 24.95 -4.78 -22.34
CA GLN A 285 25.77 -5.18 -21.18
C GLN A 285 27.27 -4.88 -21.37
N ILE A 286 27.60 -3.97 -22.29
CA ILE A 286 28.99 -3.58 -22.57
C ILE A 286 29.64 -2.87 -21.37
N LYS A 287 30.93 -3.12 -21.13
CA LYS A 287 31.71 -2.44 -20.07
C LYS A 287 32.52 -1.23 -20.59
N GLN A 288 32.84 -1.24 -21.88
CA GLN A 288 33.58 -0.23 -22.63
C GLN A 288 33.13 -0.33 -24.09
N LEU A 289 33.03 0.79 -24.81
CA LEU A 289 32.66 0.80 -26.23
C LEU A 289 33.87 0.47 -27.13
N TRP A 290 34.96 1.23 -27.00
CA TRP A 290 36.25 0.95 -27.64
C TRP A 290 37.40 1.50 -26.79
N LYS A 291 38.62 1.02 -27.04
CA LYS A 291 39.85 1.44 -26.36
C LYS A 291 40.78 2.18 -27.33
N GLY A 292 41.19 3.38 -26.95
CA GLY A 292 42.01 4.26 -27.79
C GLY A 292 41.21 4.98 -28.89
N LEU A 293 41.92 5.73 -29.73
CA LEU A 293 41.32 6.56 -30.78
C LEU A 293 40.63 5.72 -31.86
N VAL A 294 39.36 6.03 -32.11
CA VAL A 294 38.54 5.47 -33.19
C VAL A 294 37.99 6.62 -34.03
N VAL A 295 38.22 6.57 -35.35
CA VAL A 295 37.95 7.68 -36.28
C VAL A 295 36.67 7.43 -37.07
N LEU A 296 35.60 8.15 -36.69
CA LEU A 296 34.25 8.05 -37.23
C LEU A 296 33.77 9.46 -37.61
N PRO A 297 34.28 10.03 -38.73
CA PRO A 297 34.14 11.46 -39.03
C PRO A 297 32.70 11.90 -39.28
N ASN A 298 31.82 10.98 -39.69
CA ASN A 298 30.43 11.25 -40.04
C ASN A 298 29.45 10.99 -38.88
N LEU A 299 29.93 10.53 -37.71
CA LEU A 299 29.08 10.13 -36.59
C LEU A 299 28.42 11.34 -35.93
N LYS A 300 27.08 11.40 -36.01
CA LYS A 300 26.23 12.46 -35.45
C LYS A 300 25.52 12.03 -34.16
N GLU A 301 25.17 10.75 -34.04
CA GLU A 301 24.31 10.24 -32.98
C GLU A 301 24.94 9.00 -32.30
N LEU A 302 25.15 9.08 -30.99
CA LEU A 302 25.63 7.98 -30.15
C LEU A 302 24.65 7.73 -28.98
N ASP A 303 23.87 6.66 -29.08
CA ASP A 303 22.93 6.23 -28.03
C ASP A 303 23.46 4.98 -27.29
N LEU A 304 23.84 5.18 -26.03
CA LEU A 304 24.26 4.14 -25.09
C LEU A 304 23.39 4.14 -23.83
N ASN A 305 22.17 4.68 -23.89
CA ASN A 305 21.27 4.77 -22.74
C ASN A 305 21.00 3.38 -22.13
N SER A 306 20.94 3.28 -20.80
CA SER A 306 20.74 2.04 -20.03
C SER A 306 21.80 0.95 -20.25
N CYS A 307 23.02 1.32 -20.68
CA CYS A 307 24.17 0.43 -20.62
C CYS A 307 24.70 0.36 -19.17
N GLU A 308 23.98 -0.34 -18.29
CA GLU A 308 24.21 -0.30 -16.84
C GLU A 308 25.63 -0.72 -16.41
N ASN A 309 26.30 -1.54 -17.22
CA ASN A 309 27.67 -2.04 -17.01
C ASN A 309 28.78 -1.11 -17.56
N LEU A 310 28.46 -0.04 -18.29
CA LEU A 310 29.44 0.85 -18.92
C LEU A 310 30.22 1.63 -17.85
N ILE A 311 31.54 1.48 -17.80
CA ILE A 311 32.39 2.06 -16.73
C ILE A 311 32.92 3.45 -17.11
N GLU A 312 33.25 3.63 -18.40
CA GLU A 312 33.88 4.84 -18.93
C GLU A 312 33.33 5.26 -20.29
N ILE A 313 33.23 6.57 -20.48
CA ILE A 313 32.97 7.18 -21.80
C ILE A 313 34.23 6.93 -22.67
N PRO A 314 34.08 6.47 -23.93
CA PRO A 314 35.22 6.21 -24.81
C PRO A 314 35.91 7.48 -25.29
N ASP A 315 37.04 7.35 -25.98
CA ASP A 315 37.61 8.46 -26.74
C ASP A 315 36.73 8.80 -27.96
N LEU A 316 36.19 10.01 -27.95
CA LEU A 316 35.32 10.58 -28.97
C LEU A 316 36.04 11.61 -29.87
N SER A 317 37.35 11.85 -29.67
CA SER A 317 38.08 12.88 -30.43
C SER A 317 38.16 12.59 -31.93
N GLY A 318 38.02 11.32 -32.34
CA GLY A 318 37.87 10.91 -33.74
C GLY A 318 36.46 11.03 -34.33
N ALA A 319 35.48 11.54 -33.57
CA ALA A 319 34.09 11.76 -33.99
C ALA A 319 33.65 13.24 -33.81
N PRO A 320 34.29 14.20 -34.51
CA PRO A 320 34.13 15.64 -34.25
C PRO A 320 32.74 16.21 -34.62
N ASN A 321 31.95 15.48 -35.40
CA ASN A 321 30.63 15.88 -35.87
C ASN A 321 29.47 15.32 -35.03
N LEU A 322 29.75 14.83 -33.82
CA LEU A 322 28.72 14.37 -32.88
C LEU A 322 27.80 15.54 -32.48
N GLU A 323 26.51 15.38 -32.75
CA GLU A 323 25.43 16.32 -32.43
C GLU A 323 24.69 15.92 -31.15
N GLN A 324 24.54 14.61 -30.90
CA GLN A 324 23.78 14.06 -29.77
C GLN A 324 24.46 12.85 -29.15
N ILE A 325 24.56 12.83 -27.82
CA ILE A 325 25.12 11.72 -27.05
C ILE A 325 24.21 11.38 -25.85
N GLY A 326 23.88 10.09 -25.68
CA GLY A 326 23.06 9.59 -24.57
C GLY A 326 23.71 8.48 -23.75
N PHE A 327 23.78 8.69 -22.43
CA PHE A 327 24.21 7.75 -21.39
C PHE A 327 23.21 7.67 -20.22
N LEU A 328 21.93 8.02 -20.43
CA LEU A 328 20.86 7.93 -19.43
C LEU A 328 20.91 6.57 -18.72
N TYR A 329 20.76 6.52 -17.39
CA TYR A 329 20.74 5.31 -16.56
C TYR A 329 21.95 4.37 -16.71
N CYS A 330 23.12 4.84 -17.16
CA CYS A 330 24.35 4.04 -17.15
C CYS A 330 24.94 3.96 -15.71
N ARG A 331 24.35 3.11 -14.87
CA ARG A 331 24.58 3.06 -13.41
C ARG A 331 26.03 2.80 -12.97
N SER A 332 26.88 2.20 -13.81
CA SER A 332 28.32 2.00 -13.53
C SER A 332 29.22 3.13 -14.03
N LEU A 333 28.68 4.09 -14.78
CA LEU A 333 29.47 5.09 -15.51
C LEU A 333 30.01 6.13 -14.53
N CYS A 334 31.29 6.00 -14.22
CA CYS A 334 31.97 6.82 -13.20
C CYS A 334 33.19 7.57 -13.74
N LYS A 335 33.67 7.24 -14.95
CA LYS A 335 34.76 7.92 -15.64
C LYS A 335 34.27 8.64 -16.89
N VAL A 336 34.63 9.91 -17.01
CA VAL A 336 34.38 10.73 -18.20
C VAL A 336 35.71 10.97 -18.93
N HIS A 337 35.78 10.65 -20.22
CA HIS A 337 36.99 10.87 -21.01
C HIS A 337 37.11 12.35 -21.44
N PRO A 338 38.29 12.98 -21.37
CA PRO A 338 38.45 14.41 -21.69
C PRO A 338 38.02 14.83 -23.09
N SER A 339 37.86 13.89 -24.04
CA SER A 339 37.47 14.19 -25.42
C SER A 339 36.10 14.85 -25.59
N ILE A 340 35.19 14.77 -24.60
CA ILE A 340 33.89 15.47 -24.72
C ILE A 340 34.10 16.97 -24.91
N LYS A 341 35.13 17.54 -24.27
CA LYS A 341 35.35 19.00 -24.23
C LYS A 341 35.73 19.68 -25.55
N VAL A 342 35.92 18.91 -26.61
CA VAL A 342 36.30 19.39 -27.96
C VAL A 342 35.23 19.11 -29.02
N LEU A 343 34.09 18.53 -28.64
CA LEU A 343 32.99 18.19 -29.55
C LEU A 343 32.16 19.43 -29.89
N LYS A 344 32.72 20.32 -30.72
CA LYS A 344 32.12 21.64 -31.03
C LYS A 344 30.71 21.58 -31.64
N GLN A 345 30.33 20.46 -32.27
CA GLN A 345 29.01 20.25 -32.86
C GLN A 345 27.96 19.71 -31.88
N LEU A 346 28.35 19.35 -30.64
CA LEU A 346 27.47 18.72 -29.67
C LEU A 346 26.37 19.68 -29.23
N GLN A 347 25.12 19.30 -29.47
CA GLN A 347 23.92 20.06 -29.12
C GLN A 347 23.24 19.51 -27.86
N VAL A 348 23.32 18.19 -27.65
CA VAL A 348 22.62 17.48 -26.57
C VAL A 348 23.57 16.47 -25.91
N LEU A 349 23.77 16.63 -24.60
CA LEU A 349 24.49 15.65 -23.76
C LEU A 349 23.56 15.18 -22.64
N ARG A 350 23.13 13.91 -22.70
CA ARG A 350 22.30 13.27 -21.66
C ARG A 350 23.10 12.24 -20.90
N MET A 351 23.18 12.41 -19.59
CA MET A 351 23.97 11.60 -18.65
C MET A 351 23.23 11.33 -17.33
N SER A 352 21.89 11.44 -17.34
CA SER A 352 21.07 11.12 -16.15
C SER A 352 21.37 9.74 -15.57
N GLY A 353 21.27 9.58 -14.24
CA GLY A 353 21.41 8.29 -13.56
C GLY A 353 22.80 7.65 -13.65
N THR A 354 23.84 8.45 -13.94
CA THR A 354 25.24 8.00 -13.95
C THR A 354 25.91 8.23 -12.60
N ARG A 355 27.10 7.64 -12.38
CA ARG A 355 27.84 7.71 -11.12
C ARG A 355 29.13 8.52 -11.21
N THR A 356 29.19 9.47 -12.15
CA THR A 356 30.31 10.39 -12.29
C THR A 356 30.46 11.32 -11.07
N LYS A 357 31.70 11.62 -10.68
CA LYS A 357 32.02 12.58 -9.61
C LYS A 357 32.26 14.00 -10.12
N GLN A 358 32.68 14.11 -11.38
CA GLN A 358 33.02 15.34 -12.08
C GLN A 358 32.90 15.10 -13.59
N LEU A 359 32.23 15.98 -14.33
CA LEU A 359 32.09 15.86 -15.78
C LEU A 359 33.40 16.19 -16.51
N TRP A 360 34.02 17.34 -16.18
CA TRP A 360 35.32 17.75 -16.70
C TRP A 360 36.00 18.77 -15.77
N LYS A 361 37.28 19.07 -16.04
CA LYS A 361 38.10 20.03 -15.29
C LYS A 361 38.77 21.03 -16.23
N GLY A 362 38.66 22.32 -15.90
CA GLY A 362 39.13 23.43 -16.74
C GLY A 362 38.16 23.78 -17.88
N LEU A 363 38.54 24.79 -18.68
CA LEU A 363 37.75 25.35 -19.77
C LEU A 363 37.33 24.29 -20.82
N VAL A 364 36.07 24.38 -21.27
CA VAL A 364 35.41 23.43 -22.18
C VAL A 364 34.56 24.17 -23.22
N VAL A 365 35.01 24.12 -24.48
CA VAL A 365 34.45 24.93 -25.59
C VAL A 365 33.40 24.12 -26.35
N LEU A 366 32.12 24.33 -26.00
CA LEU A 366 30.96 23.64 -26.56
C LEU A 366 29.92 24.64 -27.08
N PRO A 367 30.24 25.37 -28.17
CA PRO A 367 29.47 26.53 -28.62
C PRO A 367 28.05 26.19 -29.08
N ASN A 368 27.78 24.95 -29.48
CA ASN A 368 26.48 24.52 -30.00
C ASN A 368 25.61 23.79 -28.94
N LEU A 369 26.10 23.60 -27.71
CA LEU A 369 25.42 22.85 -26.66
C LEU A 369 24.19 23.60 -26.15
N LYS A 370 23.01 22.99 -26.30
CA LYS A 370 21.70 23.53 -25.91
C LYS A 370 21.12 22.84 -24.67
N GLU A 371 21.36 21.53 -24.53
CA GLU A 371 20.79 20.70 -23.47
C GLU A 371 21.89 19.90 -22.75
N LEU A 372 21.97 20.09 -21.44
CA LEU A 372 22.81 19.30 -20.53
C LEU A 372 21.95 18.66 -19.44
N ASP A 373 21.75 17.35 -19.54
CA ASP A 373 21.05 16.54 -18.55
C ASP A 373 22.04 15.70 -17.75
N LEU A 374 22.11 15.96 -16.45
CA LEU A 374 22.87 15.25 -15.42
C LEU A 374 21.96 14.87 -14.25
N ASN A 375 20.67 14.70 -14.49
CA ASN A 375 19.70 14.32 -13.46
C ASN A 375 20.13 13.02 -12.74
N SER A 376 19.86 12.86 -11.45
CA SER A 376 20.19 11.69 -10.64
C SER A 376 21.66 11.25 -10.71
N CYS A 377 22.60 12.17 -11.00
CA CYS A 377 24.04 11.90 -10.90
C CYS A 377 24.48 11.94 -9.43
N GLU A 378 24.13 10.89 -8.66
CA GLU A 378 24.24 10.81 -7.19
C GLU A 378 25.60 11.26 -6.64
N ASN A 379 26.68 10.99 -7.39
CA ASN A 379 28.07 11.21 -7.03
C ASN A 379 28.63 12.59 -7.43
N LEU A 380 27.92 13.41 -8.21
CA LEU A 380 28.43 14.68 -8.73
C LEU A 380 28.61 15.68 -7.58
N ILE A 381 29.84 16.18 -7.36
CA ILE A 381 30.17 17.03 -6.21
C ILE A 381 30.03 18.53 -6.53
N GLU A 382 30.32 18.90 -7.77
CA GLU A 382 30.52 20.28 -8.23
C GLU A 382 29.98 20.43 -9.66
N ILE A 383 29.27 21.54 -9.91
CA ILE A 383 28.81 21.88 -11.27
C ILE A 383 30.04 22.09 -12.18
N PRO A 384 30.06 21.54 -13.42
CA PRO A 384 31.15 21.74 -14.36
C PRO A 384 31.36 23.22 -14.74
N ASP A 385 32.54 23.53 -15.28
CA ASP A 385 32.74 24.80 -15.99
C ASP A 385 31.92 24.79 -17.29
N LEU A 386 31.07 25.81 -17.44
CA LEU A 386 30.15 26.03 -18.56
C LEU A 386 30.41 27.38 -19.27
N SER A 387 31.51 28.07 -18.96
CA SER A 387 31.80 29.42 -19.44
C SER A 387 31.78 29.55 -20.97
N GLU A 388 32.31 28.54 -21.66
CA GLU A 388 32.40 28.46 -23.12
C GLU A 388 31.29 27.57 -23.74
N ALA A 389 30.12 27.52 -23.09
CA ALA A 389 28.88 26.91 -23.59
C ALA A 389 27.71 27.93 -23.63
N PRO A 390 27.85 29.05 -24.38
CA PRO A 390 26.96 30.22 -24.27
C PRO A 390 25.52 29.99 -24.78
N ASN A 391 25.28 28.95 -25.55
CA ASN A 391 23.98 28.62 -26.15
C ASN A 391 23.17 27.58 -25.35
N LEU A 392 23.57 27.27 -24.11
CA LEU A 392 22.80 26.41 -23.22
C LEU A 392 21.41 27.01 -22.93
N GLU A 393 20.38 26.28 -23.34
CA GLU A 393 18.96 26.63 -23.13
C GLU A 393 18.37 25.88 -21.93
N LYS A 394 18.83 24.64 -21.67
CA LYS A 394 18.31 23.75 -20.63
C LYS A 394 19.43 23.05 -19.86
N ILE A 395 19.32 23.05 -18.53
CA ILE A 395 20.23 22.37 -17.62
C ILE A 395 19.42 21.64 -16.54
N ASP A 396 19.69 20.35 -16.34
CA ASP A 396 19.14 19.56 -15.24
C ASP A 396 20.25 18.89 -14.40
N PHE A 397 20.35 19.24 -13.12
CA PHE A 397 21.18 18.59 -12.10
C PHE A 397 20.33 17.96 -10.98
N SER A 398 19.02 17.83 -11.17
CA SER A 398 18.10 17.38 -10.12
C SER A 398 18.43 15.96 -9.68
N GLY A 399 18.34 15.64 -8.39
CA GLY A 399 18.74 14.33 -7.85
C GLY A 399 20.25 14.12 -7.68
N CYS A 400 21.10 15.12 -7.98
CA CYS A 400 22.53 15.05 -7.67
C CYS A 400 22.79 15.20 -6.15
N ARG A 401 22.53 14.13 -5.39
CA ARG A 401 22.57 14.12 -3.91
C ARG A 401 23.94 14.46 -3.29
N SER A 402 25.04 14.39 -4.04
CA SER A 402 26.38 14.86 -3.58
C SER A 402 26.69 16.33 -3.95
N LEU A 403 25.84 16.97 -4.75
CA LEU A 403 26.13 18.28 -5.34
C LEU A 403 26.01 19.37 -4.27
N CYS A 404 27.15 19.89 -3.84
CA CYS A 404 27.23 20.89 -2.78
C CYS A 404 27.95 22.18 -3.20
N LYS A 405 28.56 22.19 -4.40
CA LYS A 405 29.24 23.36 -4.97
C LYS A 405 28.65 23.76 -6.32
N VAL A 406 28.46 25.07 -6.50
CA VAL A 406 28.05 25.68 -7.76
C VAL A 406 29.22 26.46 -8.36
N HIS A 407 29.57 26.18 -9.61
CA HIS A 407 30.65 26.87 -10.31
C HIS A 407 30.19 28.25 -10.84
N PRO A 408 31.02 29.32 -10.79
CA PRO A 408 30.61 30.66 -11.20
C PRO A 408 30.19 30.82 -12.67
N SER A 409 30.46 29.83 -13.53
CA SER A 409 30.11 29.87 -14.96
C SER A 409 28.61 29.94 -15.26
N ILE A 410 27.71 29.56 -14.33
CA ILE A 410 26.26 29.75 -14.54
C ILE A 410 25.94 31.23 -14.85
N LYS A 411 26.74 32.16 -14.34
CA LYS A 411 26.54 33.61 -14.48
C LYS A 411 26.62 34.15 -15.91
N VAL A 412 27.16 33.40 -16.88
CA VAL A 412 27.31 33.87 -18.27
C VAL A 412 26.31 33.23 -19.25
N LEU A 413 25.46 32.33 -18.78
CA LEU A 413 24.55 31.52 -19.60
C LEU A 413 23.28 32.30 -20.03
N LYS A 414 23.47 33.35 -20.83
CA LYS A 414 22.39 34.30 -21.19
C LYS A 414 21.21 33.66 -21.94
N GLN A 415 21.42 32.52 -22.60
CA GLN A 415 20.38 31.78 -23.32
C GLN A 415 19.58 30.79 -22.45
N LEU A 416 19.96 30.61 -21.18
CA LEU A 416 19.35 29.63 -20.29
C LEU A 416 17.89 29.97 -20.01
N GLN A 417 16.99 29.04 -20.34
CA GLN A 417 15.53 29.14 -20.14
C GLN A 417 15.07 28.30 -18.94
N GLU A 418 15.75 27.19 -18.67
CA GLU A 418 15.34 26.16 -17.72
C GLU A 418 16.55 25.68 -16.91
N LEU A 419 16.52 25.92 -15.60
CA LEU A 419 17.54 25.43 -14.65
C LEU A 419 16.86 24.60 -13.56
N ARG A 420 17.00 23.27 -13.64
CA ARG A 420 16.54 22.37 -12.57
C ARG A 420 17.72 21.83 -11.76
N MET A 421 17.56 21.83 -10.45
CA MET A 421 18.59 21.51 -9.46
C MET A 421 17.97 20.90 -8.19
N SER A 422 16.78 20.31 -8.29
CA SER A 422 16.06 19.79 -7.12
C SER A 422 16.73 18.59 -6.46
N ASN A 423 16.51 18.34 -5.17
CA ASN A 423 17.15 17.26 -4.40
C ASN A 423 18.69 17.29 -4.50
N THR A 424 19.28 18.47 -4.33
CA THR A 424 20.73 18.70 -4.25
C THR A 424 21.11 19.29 -2.88
N ARG A 425 22.41 19.27 -2.54
CA ARG A 425 22.93 19.67 -1.22
C ARG A 425 23.62 21.03 -1.21
N ILE A 426 23.33 21.90 -2.18
CA ILE A 426 23.91 23.25 -2.27
C ILE A 426 23.46 24.14 -1.09
N LYS A 427 24.33 25.04 -0.63
CA LYS A 427 24.03 26.00 0.45
C LYS A 427 23.55 27.37 -0.05
N GLN A 428 23.97 27.73 -1.27
CA GLN A 428 23.67 28.96 -1.99
C GLN A 428 23.81 28.66 -3.49
N LEU A 429 22.95 29.22 -4.34
CA LEU A 429 23.06 29.05 -5.80
C LEU A 429 24.16 29.94 -6.39
N TRP A 430 24.14 31.24 -6.11
CA TRP A 430 25.20 32.18 -6.48
C TRP A 430 25.24 33.39 -5.54
N LYS A 431 26.40 34.07 -5.48
CA LYS A 431 26.62 35.30 -4.71
C LYS A 431 26.73 36.52 -5.62
N GLY A 432 26.00 37.59 -5.31
CA GLY A 432 25.96 38.83 -6.09
C GLY A 432 25.24 38.69 -7.44
N LEU A 433 25.17 39.79 -8.20
CA LEU A 433 24.38 39.91 -9.44
C LEU A 433 24.69 38.81 -10.48
N VAL A 434 23.64 38.36 -11.19
CA VAL A 434 23.66 37.28 -12.19
C VAL A 434 22.61 37.54 -13.28
N VAL A 435 23.06 37.73 -14.52
CA VAL A 435 22.22 38.20 -15.64
C VAL A 435 21.76 37.03 -16.50
N LEU A 436 20.50 36.61 -16.33
CA LEU A 436 19.88 35.47 -17.01
C LEU A 436 18.55 35.91 -17.66
N PRO A 437 18.60 36.67 -18.77
CA PRO A 437 17.44 37.38 -19.30
C PRO A 437 16.38 36.45 -19.88
N ASN A 438 16.75 35.24 -20.29
CA ASN A 438 15.84 34.26 -20.91
C ASN A 438 15.27 33.23 -19.92
N LEU A 439 15.68 33.26 -18.64
CA LEU A 439 15.32 32.25 -17.65
C LEU A 439 13.84 32.33 -17.29
N LYS A 440 13.11 31.23 -17.53
CA LYS A 440 11.67 31.08 -17.30
C LYS A 440 11.35 30.16 -16.12
N GLU A 441 12.15 29.13 -15.90
CA GLU A 441 11.92 28.12 -14.87
C GLU A 441 13.19 27.89 -14.03
N LEU A 442 13.06 28.07 -12.72
CA LEU A 442 14.08 27.75 -11.72
C LEU A 442 13.49 26.75 -10.71
N ASP A 443 13.97 25.52 -10.75
CA ASP A 443 13.61 24.47 -9.79
C ASP A 443 14.78 24.18 -8.85
N LEU A 444 14.54 24.44 -7.56
CA LEU A 444 15.41 24.14 -6.43
C LEU A 444 14.65 23.35 -5.34
N ASN A 445 13.60 22.63 -5.71
CA ASN A 445 12.82 21.81 -4.79
C ASN A 445 13.73 20.85 -3.99
N SER A 446 13.45 20.60 -2.72
CA SER A 446 14.20 19.69 -1.85
C SER A 446 15.71 19.99 -1.75
N CYS A 447 16.14 21.23 -1.97
CA CYS A 447 17.51 21.66 -1.67
C CYS A 447 17.66 21.92 -0.17
N GLU A 448 17.70 20.85 0.63
CA GLU A 448 17.61 20.89 2.10
C GLU A 448 18.61 21.84 2.77
N ASN A 449 19.79 22.02 2.17
CA ASN A 449 20.88 22.85 2.66
C ASN A 449 20.80 24.34 2.26
N LEU A 450 19.88 24.73 1.36
CA LEU A 450 19.79 26.10 0.83
C LEU A 450 19.36 27.08 1.93
N ILE A 451 20.19 28.08 2.23
CA ILE A 451 19.96 28.99 3.37
C ILE A 451 19.16 30.24 2.97
N GLU A 452 19.37 30.71 1.74
CA GLU A 452 18.82 31.97 1.23
C GLU A 452 18.46 31.88 -0.26
N ILE A 453 17.38 32.58 -0.63
CA ILE A 453 17.02 32.78 -2.05
C ILE A 453 18.14 33.59 -2.73
N PRO A 454 18.60 33.20 -3.93
CA PRO A 454 19.63 33.95 -4.67
C PRO A 454 19.13 35.33 -5.13
N ASP A 455 20.05 36.18 -5.57
CA ASP A 455 19.66 37.40 -6.29
C ASP A 455 19.11 37.04 -7.68
N LEU A 456 17.84 37.39 -7.90
CA LEU A 456 17.08 37.16 -9.14
C LEU A 456 16.79 38.46 -9.90
N SER A 457 17.41 39.58 -9.52
CA SER A 457 17.03 40.91 -10.04
C SER A 457 17.17 41.04 -11.57
N GLU A 458 18.13 40.32 -12.15
CA GLU A 458 18.43 40.30 -13.60
C GLU A 458 17.93 39.02 -14.30
N ALA A 459 16.87 38.39 -13.75
CA ALA A 459 16.10 37.30 -14.36
C ALA A 459 14.61 37.69 -14.52
N PRO A 460 14.29 38.77 -15.25
CA PRO A 460 12.96 39.40 -15.25
C PRO A 460 11.84 38.56 -15.91
N ASN A 461 12.22 37.54 -16.70
CA ASN A 461 11.30 36.67 -17.43
C ASN A 461 10.97 35.35 -16.72
N LEU A 462 11.34 35.22 -15.44
CA LEU A 462 10.97 34.05 -14.61
C LEU A 462 9.44 33.91 -14.52
N GLU A 463 8.92 32.79 -15.01
CA GLU A 463 7.52 32.40 -14.99
C GLU A 463 7.21 31.44 -13.83
N LYS A 464 8.16 30.59 -13.43
CA LYS A 464 8.01 29.60 -12.36
C LYS A 464 9.25 29.52 -11.47
N ILE A 465 9.01 29.43 -10.16
CA ILE A 465 10.03 29.22 -9.14
C ILE A 465 9.54 28.17 -8.14
N ASP A 466 10.35 27.16 -7.89
CA ASP A 466 10.12 26.14 -6.85
C ASP A 466 11.32 26.08 -5.88
N PHE A 467 11.06 26.36 -4.60
CA PHE A 467 11.96 26.17 -3.46
C PHE A 467 11.36 25.23 -2.41
N SER A 468 10.27 24.51 -2.73
CA SER A 468 9.57 23.69 -1.74
C SER A 468 10.48 22.56 -1.24
N GLY A 469 10.43 22.22 0.05
CA GLY A 469 11.34 21.25 0.68
C GLY A 469 12.75 21.78 0.98
N CYS A 470 13.04 23.06 0.75
CA CYS A 470 14.31 23.67 1.21
C CYS A 470 14.30 23.89 2.73
N ARG A 471 14.48 22.80 3.49
CA ARG A 471 14.35 22.79 4.96
C ARG A 471 15.26 23.80 5.69
N SER A 472 16.39 24.23 5.12
CA SER A 472 17.25 25.29 5.72
C SER A 472 16.89 26.72 5.31
N LEU A 473 15.96 26.91 4.37
CA LEU A 473 15.68 28.20 3.76
C LEU A 473 14.95 29.11 4.74
N CYS A 474 15.66 30.14 5.21
CA CYS A 474 15.15 31.07 6.21
C CYS A 474 15.24 32.55 5.80
N LYS A 475 16.01 32.87 4.74
CA LYS A 475 16.12 34.23 4.18
C LYS A 475 15.51 34.33 2.79
N VAL A 476 14.62 35.30 2.60
CA VAL A 476 14.09 35.67 1.29
C VAL A 476 14.81 36.91 0.79
N HIS A 477 15.36 36.86 -0.43
CA HIS A 477 16.05 38.00 -1.02
C HIS A 477 15.05 39.02 -1.62
N PRO A 478 15.28 40.35 -1.48
CA PRO A 478 14.33 41.36 -1.97
C PRO A 478 14.07 41.36 -3.47
N SER A 479 14.85 40.63 -4.28
CA SER A 479 14.70 40.55 -5.74
C SER A 479 13.36 39.96 -6.21
N ILE A 480 12.65 39.18 -5.38
CA ILE A 480 11.31 38.68 -5.74
C ILE A 480 10.38 39.83 -6.19
N LYS A 481 10.56 41.04 -5.62
CA LYS A 481 9.72 42.21 -5.93
C LYS A 481 9.76 42.70 -7.39
N VAL A 482 10.72 42.27 -8.21
CA VAL A 482 10.85 42.70 -9.62
C VAL A 482 10.36 41.67 -10.64
N LEU A 483 10.00 40.46 -10.20
CA LEU A 483 9.68 39.31 -11.06
C LEU A 483 8.25 39.38 -11.64
N LYS A 484 7.96 40.42 -12.43
CA LYS A 484 6.60 40.73 -12.91
C LYS A 484 5.96 39.61 -13.75
N GLN A 485 6.76 38.75 -14.38
CA GLN A 485 6.28 37.63 -15.19
C GLN A 485 5.95 36.36 -14.37
N LEU A 486 6.25 36.35 -13.07
CA LEU A 486 6.12 35.17 -12.22
C LEU A 486 4.66 34.72 -12.10
N GLN A 487 4.37 33.51 -12.57
CA GLN A 487 3.05 32.86 -12.54
C GLN A 487 2.91 31.90 -11.37
N LYS A 488 3.99 31.21 -10.99
CA LYS A 488 4.01 30.24 -9.88
C LYS A 488 5.18 30.49 -8.94
N LEU A 489 4.90 30.58 -7.64
CA LEU A 489 5.89 30.62 -6.57
C LEU A 489 5.58 29.56 -5.52
N ARG A 490 6.45 28.56 -5.39
CA ARG A 490 6.32 27.47 -4.42
C ARG A 490 7.50 27.51 -3.46
N MET A 491 7.22 27.50 -2.15
CA MET A 491 8.22 27.49 -1.08
C MET A 491 7.74 26.72 0.16
N SER A 492 6.92 25.69 -0.04
CA SER A 492 6.39 24.87 1.06
C SER A 492 7.48 24.08 1.79
N ASN A 493 7.26 23.72 3.06
CA ASN A 493 8.26 23.06 3.91
C ASN A 493 9.60 23.83 3.95
N THR A 494 9.52 25.15 4.19
CA THR A 494 10.68 26.04 4.40
C THR A 494 10.59 26.76 5.75
N ARG A 495 11.73 27.26 6.24
CA ARG A 495 11.85 27.90 7.57
C ARG A 495 11.73 29.42 7.54
N ILE A 496 11.12 30.00 6.51
CA ILE A 496 10.92 31.46 6.38
C ILE A 496 10.00 32.01 7.47
N LYS A 497 10.29 33.23 7.95
CA LYS A 497 9.43 33.93 8.94
C LYS A 497 8.42 34.90 8.31
N GLN A 498 8.75 35.39 7.12
CA GLN A 498 7.97 36.32 6.29
C GLN A 498 8.45 36.18 4.85
N LEU A 499 7.53 36.23 3.87
CA LEU A 499 7.87 36.18 2.44
C LEU A 499 8.40 37.55 1.94
N TRP A 500 7.65 38.63 2.15
CA TRP A 500 8.11 39.99 1.88
C TRP A 500 7.43 41.01 2.81
N LYS A 501 8.02 42.20 2.91
CA LYS A 501 7.52 43.34 3.69
C LYS A 501 7.06 44.46 2.75
N GLY A 502 5.89 45.04 3.02
CA GLY A 502 5.31 46.09 2.19
C GLY A 502 4.60 45.55 0.93
N LEU A 503 4.29 46.45 -0.01
CA LEU A 503 3.64 46.10 -1.29
C LEU A 503 4.68 45.53 -2.27
N VAL A 504 4.39 44.34 -2.79
CA VAL A 504 5.11 43.69 -3.90
C VAL A 504 4.13 43.46 -5.05
N VAL A 505 4.55 43.74 -6.28
CA VAL A 505 3.69 43.78 -7.48
C VAL A 505 4.08 42.66 -8.44
N LEU A 506 3.27 41.60 -8.45
CA LEU A 506 3.44 40.39 -9.24
C LEU A 506 2.15 40.13 -10.03
N PRO A 507 1.91 40.89 -11.12
CA PRO A 507 0.60 40.96 -11.78
C PRO A 507 0.18 39.63 -12.42
N ASN A 508 1.13 38.76 -12.76
CA ASN A 508 0.88 37.49 -13.44
C ASN A 508 0.80 36.28 -12.47
N LEU A 509 0.99 36.49 -11.16
CA LEU A 509 1.06 35.41 -10.17
C LEU A 509 -0.32 34.78 -9.98
N LYS A 510 -0.41 33.48 -10.29
CA LYS A 510 -1.61 32.63 -10.21
C LYS A 510 -1.56 31.66 -9.05
N GLU A 511 -0.38 31.14 -8.72
CA GLU A 511 -0.18 30.09 -7.70
C GLU A 511 0.86 30.53 -6.67
N LEU A 512 0.48 30.52 -5.40
CA LEU A 512 1.37 30.76 -4.26
C LEU A 512 1.22 29.63 -3.23
N ASP A 513 2.22 28.77 -3.14
CA ASP A 513 2.29 27.71 -2.13
C ASP A 513 3.37 28.03 -1.08
N LEU A 514 2.93 28.26 0.15
CA LEU A 514 3.76 28.40 1.35
C LEU A 514 3.34 27.38 2.43
N SER A 515 2.76 26.25 2.05
CA SER A 515 2.34 25.22 3.02
C SER A 515 3.50 24.63 3.84
N ASN A 516 3.24 24.07 5.02
CA ASN A 516 4.23 23.53 5.97
C ASN A 516 5.37 24.51 6.32
N CYS A 517 5.13 25.83 6.22
CA CYS A 517 6.09 26.86 6.64
C CYS A 517 5.92 27.17 8.13
N ASP A 518 6.35 26.25 8.98
CA ASP A 518 6.16 26.27 10.45
C ASP A 518 6.58 27.58 11.14
N ASN A 519 7.51 28.34 10.55
CA ASN A 519 8.02 29.63 11.05
C ASN A 519 7.23 30.87 10.58
N LEU A 520 6.29 30.73 9.63
CA LEU A 520 5.58 31.86 9.03
C LEU A 520 4.55 32.45 10.01
N ILE A 521 4.70 33.74 10.37
CA ILE A 521 3.85 34.38 11.41
C ILE A 521 2.63 35.10 10.82
N GLU A 522 2.78 35.67 9.62
CA GLU A 522 1.83 36.61 9.01
C GLU A 522 1.77 36.42 7.49
N ILE A 523 0.55 36.40 6.94
CA ILE A 523 0.32 36.39 5.49
C ILE A 523 0.92 37.67 4.87
N PRO A 524 1.71 37.58 3.79
CA PRO A 524 2.29 38.76 3.14
C PRO A 524 1.22 39.68 2.52
N ASN A 525 1.58 40.93 2.19
CA ASN A 525 0.67 41.77 1.43
C ASN A 525 0.56 41.27 -0.02
N LEU A 526 -0.58 40.67 -0.34
CA LEU A 526 -0.93 40.11 -1.65
C LEU A 526 -1.61 41.12 -2.59
N SER A 527 -1.84 42.38 -2.20
CA SER A 527 -2.66 43.32 -2.99
C SER A 527 -2.04 43.72 -4.34
N GLY A 528 -0.77 43.41 -4.58
CA GLY A 528 -0.10 43.56 -5.88
C GLY A 528 -0.08 42.28 -6.73
N ALA A 529 -0.74 41.21 -6.31
CA ALA A 529 -0.91 39.95 -7.05
C ALA A 529 -2.43 39.65 -7.28
N PRO A 530 -3.14 40.50 -8.03
CA PRO A 530 -4.61 40.45 -8.14
C PRO A 530 -5.15 39.23 -8.90
N ASN A 531 -4.29 38.53 -9.65
CA ASN A 531 -4.63 37.37 -10.48
C ASN A 531 -4.34 36.02 -9.82
N LEU A 532 -4.11 36.00 -8.50
CA LEU A 532 -3.98 34.75 -7.74
C LEU A 532 -5.24 33.92 -7.85
N GLU A 533 -5.09 32.68 -8.28
CA GLU A 533 -6.13 31.66 -8.47
C GLU A 533 -6.06 30.59 -7.37
N GLU A 534 -4.86 30.22 -6.92
CA GLU A 534 -4.65 29.24 -5.84
C GLU A 534 -3.63 29.74 -4.81
N ILE A 535 -3.98 29.64 -3.53
CA ILE A 535 -3.15 30.02 -2.40
C ILE A 535 -3.16 28.91 -1.35
N ASP A 536 -1.98 28.49 -0.91
CA ASP A 536 -1.81 27.48 0.13
C ASP A 536 -0.92 28.00 1.28
N PHE A 537 -1.46 27.94 2.49
CA PHE A 537 -0.79 28.19 3.78
C PHE A 537 -1.07 27.06 4.78
N SER A 538 -1.41 25.86 4.30
CA SER A 538 -1.61 24.66 5.13
C SER A 538 -0.40 24.38 6.02
N ASP A 539 -0.56 23.73 7.17
CA ASP A 539 0.50 23.32 8.10
C ASP A 539 1.44 24.45 8.59
N CYS A 540 1.07 25.72 8.42
CA CYS A 540 1.86 26.86 8.91
C CYS A 540 1.57 27.11 10.39
N ARG A 541 2.14 26.31 11.31
CA ARG A 541 1.72 26.31 12.72
C ARG A 541 2.05 27.60 13.47
N SER A 542 2.94 28.47 13.00
CA SER A 542 3.11 29.83 13.58
C SER A 542 2.13 30.87 13.02
N LEU A 543 1.36 30.55 11.98
CA LEU A 543 0.55 31.51 11.25
C LEU A 543 -0.69 31.88 12.06
N CYS A 544 -0.68 33.12 12.58
CA CYS A 544 -1.68 33.62 13.49
C CYS A 544 -2.29 34.96 13.05
N LYS A 545 -1.68 35.61 12.05
CA LYS A 545 -2.12 36.90 11.50
C LYS A 545 -2.47 36.77 10.01
N VAL A 546 -3.69 37.17 9.67
CA VAL A 546 -4.16 37.27 8.28
C VAL A 546 -4.11 38.73 7.84
N HIS A 547 -3.35 39.02 6.78
CA HIS A 547 -3.24 40.38 6.27
C HIS A 547 -4.50 40.76 5.45
N PRO A 548 -5.06 41.99 5.58
CA PRO A 548 -6.32 42.37 4.93
C PRO A 548 -6.35 42.34 3.40
N SER A 549 -5.24 42.04 2.72
CA SER A 549 -5.15 41.98 1.26
C SER A 549 -5.92 40.83 0.62
N ILE A 550 -6.27 39.77 1.36
CA ILE A 550 -7.08 38.66 0.80
C ILE A 550 -8.39 39.21 0.18
N LYS A 551 -8.95 40.30 0.74
CA LYS A 551 -10.22 40.90 0.28
C LYS A 551 -10.22 41.47 -1.14
N VAL A 552 -9.07 41.58 -1.82
CA VAL A 552 -9.00 42.12 -3.20
C VAL A 552 -8.72 41.04 -4.26
N LEU A 553 -8.53 39.78 -3.86
CA LEU A 553 -8.10 38.69 -4.74
C LEU A 553 -9.29 38.06 -5.48
N LYS A 554 -9.92 38.84 -6.36
CA LYS A 554 -11.18 38.46 -7.02
C LYS A 554 -11.09 37.18 -7.88
N GLN A 555 -9.90 36.83 -8.36
CA GLN A 555 -9.67 35.63 -9.16
C GLN A 555 -9.48 34.35 -8.33
N LEU A 556 -9.37 34.46 -7.00
CA LEU A 556 -9.03 33.35 -6.11
C LEU A 556 -10.10 32.25 -6.17
N GLN A 557 -9.69 31.06 -6.59
CA GLN A 557 -10.52 29.85 -6.72
C GLN A 557 -10.37 28.92 -5.51
N LYS A 558 -9.15 28.82 -4.96
CA LYS A 558 -8.84 27.99 -3.79
C LYS A 558 -8.04 28.76 -2.74
N LEU A 559 -8.44 28.63 -1.48
CA LEU A 559 -7.70 29.13 -0.32
C LEU A 559 -7.59 28.02 0.72
N ARG A 560 -6.37 27.53 0.99
CA ARG A 560 -6.11 26.55 2.04
C ARG A 560 -5.25 27.14 3.15
N MET A 561 -5.62 26.88 4.39
CA MET A 561 -4.91 27.29 5.59
C MET A 561 -5.09 26.27 6.73
N SER A 562 -5.04 24.98 6.43
CA SER A 562 -5.21 23.92 7.44
C SER A 562 -4.09 23.94 8.50
N ASP A 563 -4.37 23.44 9.71
CA ASP A 563 -3.45 23.43 10.88
C ASP A 563 -2.76 24.79 11.16
N THR A 564 -3.46 25.91 10.90
CA THR A 564 -2.98 27.26 11.24
C THR A 564 -3.56 27.76 12.55
N ARG A 565 -2.81 28.64 13.24
CA ARG A 565 -3.19 29.20 14.56
C ARG A 565 -4.03 30.47 14.47
N ILE A 566 -4.68 30.75 13.33
CA ILE A 566 -5.53 31.94 13.13
C ILE A 566 -6.76 31.94 14.05
N LYS A 567 -7.19 33.12 14.48
CA LYS A 567 -8.40 33.30 15.34
C LYS A 567 -9.66 33.71 14.56
N GLN A 568 -9.45 34.37 13.42
CA GLN A 568 -10.46 34.88 12.48
C GLN A 568 -9.78 35.01 11.11
N LEU A 569 -10.49 34.68 10.02
CA LEU A 569 -9.94 34.80 8.66
C LEU A 569 -10.05 36.25 8.13
N TRP A 570 -11.24 36.83 8.16
CA TRP A 570 -11.48 38.25 7.87
C TRP A 570 -12.69 38.79 8.62
N LYS A 571 -12.81 40.13 8.69
CA LYS A 571 -13.90 40.86 9.35
C LYS A 571 -14.65 41.73 8.35
N GLY A 572 -15.97 41.60 8.33
CA GLY A 572 -16.84 42.29 7.36
C GLY A 572 -16.90 41.57 6.01
N LEU A 573 -17.66 42.14 5.07
CA LEU A 573 -17.88 41.58 3.75
C LEU A 573 -16.59 41.55 2.93
N VAL A 574 -16.28 40.38 2.36
CA VAL A 574 -15.17 40.13 1.45
C VAL A 574 -15.72 39.49 0.17
N VAL A 575 -15.32 40.02 -0.98
CA VAL A 575 -15.90 39.69 -2.29
C VAL A 575 -14.89 38.89 -3.12
N LEU A 576 -15.10 37.56 -3.14
CA LEU A 576 -14.27 36.57 -3.81
C LEU A 576 -15.16 35.75 -4.75
N PRO A 577 -15.58 36.31 -5.90
CA PRO A 577 -16.65 35.75 -6.73
C PRO A 577 -16.29 34.39 -7.34
N ASN A 578 -15.01 34.09 -7.49
CA ASN A 578 -14.52 32.86 -8.12
C ASN A 578 -14.16 31.75 -7.09
N LEU A 579 -14.26 32.03 -5.79
CA LEU A 579 -13.82 31.09 -4.73
C LEU A 579 -14.74 29.87 -4.67
N LYS A 580 -14.16 28.70 -4.91
CA LYS A 580 -14.80 27.38 -4.92
C LYS A 580 -14.43 26.54 -3.70
N GLU A 581 -13.19 26.67 -3.21
CA GLU A 581 -12.62 25.82 -2.17
C GLU A 581 -12.05 26.69 -1.03
N LEU A 582 -12.55 26.47 0.19
CA LEU A 582 -12.05 27.09 1.42
C LEU A 582 -11.73 25.99 2.43
N ASP A 583 -10.44 25.71 2.62
CA ASP A 583 -9.98 24.75 3.62
C ASP A 583 -9.38 25.49 4.84
N LEU A 584 -10.00 25.26 5.99
CA LEU A 584 -9.60 25.77 7.30
C LEU A 584 -9.57 24.63 8.33
N ASN A 585 -9.37 23.38 7.90
CA ASN A 585 -9.33 22.23 8.80
C ASN A 585 -8.19 22.35 9.86
N PHE A 586 -8.34 21.70 11.00
CA PHE A 586 -7.46 21.78 12.18
C PHE A 586 -7.08 23.18 12.70
N CYS A 587 -7.75 24.25 12.27
CA CYS A 587 -7.58 25.60 12.83
C CYS A 587 -8.14 25.69 14.26
N GLU A 588 -7.45 25.11 15.24
CA GLU A 588 -7.95 24.96 16.63
C GLU A 588 -8.31 26.30 17.30
N ASN A 589 -7.68 27.40 16.88
CA ASN A 589 -7.88 28.75 17.39
C ASN A 589 -9.07 29.50 16.75
N LEU A 590 -9.64 29.02 15.64
CA LEU A 590 -10.68 29.73 14.90
C LEU A 590 -11.96 29.83 15.73
N ILE A 591 -12.46 31.05 15.99
CA ILE A 591 -13.59 31.28 16.90
C ILE A 591 -14.94 31.32 16.16
N GLU A 592 -14.93 31.87 14.94
CA GLU A 592 -16.11 32.17 14.15
C GLU A 592 -15.88 31.94 12.65
N ILE A 593 -16.93 31.47 11.97
CA ILE A 593 -16.97 31.41 10.51
C ILE A 593 -17.02 32.86 9.98
N PRO A 594 -16.21 33.23 8.96
CA PRO A 594 -16.21 34.58 8.39
C PRO A 594 -17.48 34.87 7.58
N ASP A 595 -17.64 36.12 7.12
CA ASP A 595 -18.69 36.42 6.14
C ASP A 595 -18.29 35.87 4.76
N LEU A 596 -19.09 34.90 4.29
CA LEU A 596 -18.94 34.22 3.00
C LEU A 596 -19.94 34.72 1.94
N SER A 597 -20.76 35.73 2.24
CA SER A 597 -21.83 36.18 1.33
C SER A 597 -21.31 36.79 0.03
N GLY A 598 -20.07 37.27 0.00
CA GLY A 598 -19.36 37.69 -1.21
C GLY A 598 -18.61 36.58 -1.96
N ALA A 599 -18.75 35.31 -1.55
CA ALA A 599 -18.18 34.12 -2.20
C ALA A 599 -19.30 33.13 -2.62
N PRO A 600 -20.21 33.52 -3.53
CA PRO A 600 -21.44 32.77 -3.84
C PRO A 600 -21.21 31.43 -4.57
N ASN A 601 -20.02 31.24 -5.14
CA ASN A 601 -19.65 30.06 -5.92
C ASN A 601 -18.87 29.00 -5.12
N LEU A 602 -18.82 29.12 -3.79
CA LEU A 602 -18.21 28.11 -2.92
C LEU A 602 -18.87 26.74 -3.11
N GLU A 603 -18.06 25.75 -3.48
CA GLU A 603 -18.45 24.35 -3.69
C GLU A 603 -18.03 23.46 -2.51
N LYS A 604 -16.88 23.76 -1.88
CA LYS A 604 -16.29 22.99 -0.78
C LYS A 604 -15.89 23.92 0.37
N ILE A 605 -16.26 23.58 1.60
CA ILE A 605 -15.79 24.27 2.82
C ILE A 605 -15.46 23.25 3.91
N ASP A 606 -14.24 23.31 4.45
CA ASP A 606 -13.80 22.46 5.55
C ASP A 606 -13.41 23.25 6.81
N PHE A 607 -13.94 22.81 7.96
CA PHE A 607 -13.66 23.27 9.32
C PHE A 607 -13.47 22.08 10.29
N LEU A 608 -13.21 20.86 9.78
CA LEU A 608 -12.96 19.67 10.59
C LEU A 608 -11.82 19.95 11.58
N GLY A 609 -11.99 19.58 12.85
CA GLY A 609 -10.98 19.82 13.88
C GLY A 609 -10.88 21.27 14.39
N CYS A 610 -11.70 22.22 13.89
CA CYS A 610 -11.72 23.60 14.40
C CYS A 610 -12.30 23.69 15.83
N ARG A 611 -11.50 23.29 16.82
CA ARG A 611 -11.95 23.04 18.19
C ARG A 611 -12.42 24.28 18.93
N SER A 612 -12.03 25.50 18.57
CA SER A 612 -12.61 26.73 19.17
C SER A 612 -13.86 27.25 18.46
N LEU A 613 -14.23 26.69 17.31
CA LEU A 613 -15.26 27.24 16.43
C LEU A 613 -16.63 27.11 17.08
N CYS A 614 -17.22 28.25 17.43
CA CYS A 614 -18.41 28.31 18.27
C CYS A 614 -19.52 29.22 17.71
N LYS A 615 -19.15 30.20 16.86
CA LYS A 615 -20.09 31.07 16.14
C LYS A 615 -20.16 30.68 14.66
N VAL A 616 -21.37 30.67 14.11
CA VAL A 616 -21.65 30.38 12.71
C VAL A 616 -22.26 31.64 12.09
N HIS A 617 -21.65 32.17 11.03
CA HIS A 617 -22.16 33.36 10.35
C HIS A 617 -23.38 33.04 9.47
N PRO A 618 -24.41 33.91 9.38
CA PRO A 618 -25.61 33.64 8.59
C PRO A 618 -25.37 33.44 7.07
N SER A 619 -24.21 33.84 6.54
CA SER A 619 -23.87 33.76 5.11
C SER A 619 -23.87 32.33 4.55
N ILE A 620 -23.63 31.29 5.35
CA ILE A 620 -23.69 29.89 4.86
C ILE A 620 -25.05 29.60 4.22
N LYS A 621 -26.12 30.27 4.67
CA LYS A 621 -27.48 30.08 4.17
C LYS A 621 -27.71 30.48 2.71
N VAL A 622 -26.81 31.24 2.09
CA VAL A 622 -26.96 31.72 0.70
C VAL A 622 -26.04 31.02 -0.30
N LEU A 623 -25.18 30.10 0.16
CA LEU A 623 -24.21 29.39 -0.67
C LEU A 623 -24.86 28.25 -1.47
N LYS A 624 -25.64 28.62 -2.49
CA LYS A 624 -26.44 27.65 -3.28
C LYS A 624 -25.59 26.59 -4.02
N GLN A 625 -24.33 26.91 -4.33
CA GLN A 625 -23.41 25.99 -5.03
C GLN A 625 -22.72 24.99 -4.11
N LEU A 626 -22.84 25.14 -2.78
CA LEU A 626 -22.13 24.33 -1.79
C LEU A 626 -22.48 22.85 -1.92
N GLN A 627 -21.49 22.03 -2.26
CA GLN A 627 -21.58 20.58 -2.41
C GLN A 627 -21.14 19.85 -1.14
N GLU A 628 -20.11 20.36 -0.45
CA GLU A 628 -19.49 19.72 0.72
C GLU A 628 -19.31 20.74 1.85
N LEU A 629 -19.81 20.40 3.04
CA LEU A 629 -19.60 21.18 4.27
C LEU A 629 -19.14 20.26 5.40
N ARG A 630 -17.88 20.40 5.82
CA ARG A 630 -17.27 19.61 6.90
C ARG A 630 -17.01 20.47 8.12
N MET A 631 -17.48 20.01 9.29
CA MET A 631 -17.50 20.77 10.55
C MET A 631 -17.31 19.87 11.78
N SER A 632 -16.59 18.76 11.63
CA SER A 632 -16.33 17.79 12.69
C SER A 632 -15.51 18.33 13.86
N ASP A 633 -15.75 17.79 15.06
CA ASP A 633 -15.12 18.14 16.34
C ASP A 633 -15.21 19.62 16.79
N THR A 634 -16.12 20.40 16.19
CA THR A 634 -16.32 21.82 16.52
C THR A 634 -17.12 22.05 17.82
N ARG A 635 -17.07 23.28 18.34
CA ARG A 635 -17.80 23.73 19.55
C ARG A 635 -19.14 24.42 19.25
N ILE A 636 -19.65 24.36 18.01
CA ILE A 636 -20.89 25.03 17.62
C ILE A 636 -22.12 24.52 18.40
N LYS A 637 -23.05 25.42 18.74
CA LYS A 637 -24.29 25.08 19.46
C LYS A 637 -25.45 24.77 18.51
N GLN A 638 -25.49 25.43 17.36
CA GLN A 638 -26.49 25.31 16.31
C GLN A 638 -25.88 25.81 14.99
N LEU A 639 -26.11 25.10 13.87
CA LEU A 639 -25.63 25.50 12.55
C LEU A 639 -26.50 26.62 11.94
N TRP A 640 -27.82 26.41 11.84
CA TRP A 640 -28.75 27.47 11.46
C TRP A 640 -30.14 27.34 12.09
N LYS A 641 -30.87 28.47 12.15
CA LYS A 641 -32.30 28.59 12.50
C LYS A 641 -33.11 28.88 11.23
N GLY A 642 -34.27 28.22 11.10
CA GLY A 642 -35.17 28.29 9.95
C GLY A 642 -34.91 27.19 8.92
N LEU A 643 -35.69 27.22 7.83
CA LEU A 643 -35.35 26.52 6.59
C LEU A 643 -34.16 27.21 5.93
N VAL A 644 -33.29 26.42 5.30
CA VAL A 644 -32.15 26.87 4.50
C VAL A 644 -32.11 26.02 3.23
N VAL A 645 -31.79 26.63 2.09
CA VAL A 645 -31.88 25.99 0.76
C VAL A 645 -30.49 25.91 0.14
N LEU A 646 -29.93 24.71 0.14
CA LEU A 646 -28.60 24.36 -0.39
C LEU A 646 -28.81 23.23 -1.40
N PRO A 647 -29.26 23.54 -2.64
CA PRO A 647 -29.76 22.55 -3.58
C PRO A 647 -28.70 21.52 -4.00
N ASN A 648 -27.42 21.91 -3.98
CA ASN A 648 -26.31 21.10 -4.47
C ASN A 648 -25.56 20.33 -3.37
N LEU A 649 -25.95 20.48 -2.09
CA LEU A 649 -25.25 19.90 -0.96
C LEU A 649 -25.39 18.37 -0.92
N LYS A 650 -24.27 17.68 -1.13
CA LYS A 650 -24.11 16.21 -1.13
C LYS A 650 -23.58 15.67 0.18
N GLU A 651 -22.61 16.35 0.79
CA GLU A 651 -21.96 15.92 2.03
C GLU A 651 -22.13 16.98 3.13
N LEU A 652 -22.61 16.55 4.30
CA LEU A 652 -22.66 17.37 5.50
C LEU A 652 -22.08 16.58 6.68
N ASP A 653 -20.81 16.82 6.98
CA ASP A 653 -20.18 16.29 8.18
C ASP A 653 -20.19 17.33 9.32
N LEU A 654 -20.56 16.84 10.49
CA LEU A 654 -20.73 17.58 11.74
C LEU A 654 -20.33 16.69 12.94
N MET A 655 -19.75 15.50 12.72
CA MET A 655 -19.54 14.48 13.75
C MET A 655 -18.77 15.01 14.97
N PHE A 656 -19.00 14.38 16.11
CA PHE A 656 -18.37 14.71 17.40
C PHE A 656 -18.60 16.15 17.92
N SER A 657 -19.31 17.02 17.21
CA SER A 657 -19.62 18.41 17.61
C SER A 657 -20.25 18.47 19.01
N LYS A 658 -19.40 18.71 20.01
CA LYS A 658 -19.68 18.34 21.42
C LYS A 658 -20.84 19.15 22.01
N ASN A 659 -21.08 20.34 21.47
CA ASN A 659 -22.06 21.32 21.93
C ASN A 659 -23.37 21.35 21.12
N LEU A 660 -23.49 20.58 20.02
CA LEU A 660 -24.66 20.67 19.15
C LEU A 660 -25.92 20.16 19.89
N ILE A 661 -26.88 21.07 20.14
CA ILE A 661 -28.11 20.78 20.88
C ILE A 661 -29.30 20.44 19.97
N LYS A 662 -29.25 20.83 18.70
CA LYS A 662 -30.29 20.64 17.68
C LYS A 662 -29.64 20.44 16.31
N ILE A 663 -30.14 19.47 15.56
CA ILE A 663 -29.81 19.29 14.13
C ILE A 663 -30.49 20.43 13.33
N PRO A 664 -29.84 20.99 12.28
CA PRO A 664 -30.45 21.94 11.35
C PRO A 664 -31.72 21.39 10.67
N ASN A 665 -32.60 22.28 10.19
CA ASN A 665 -33.58 21.86 9.18
C ASN A 665 -32.83 21.68 7.84
N LEU A 666 -32.90 20.46 7.30
CA LEU A 666 -32.25 20.03 6.07
C LEU A 666 -33.20 19.98 4.86
N SER A 667 -34.50 20.29 4.98
CA SER A 667 -35.47 20.05 3.89
C SER A 667 -35.27 20.91 2.63
N GLY A 668 -34.31 21.82 2.61
CA GLY A 668 -33.86 22.56 1.42
C GLY A 668 -32.53 22.05 0.83
N ALA A 669 -31.99 20.94 1.34
CA ALA A 669 -30.86 20.20 0.78
C ALA A 669 -31.36 18.82 0.28
N PRO A 670 -32.00 18.75 -0.90
CA PRO A 670 -32.62 17.52 -1.39
C PRO A 670 -31.60 16.48 -1.86
N ASN A 671 -30.41 16.90 -2.31
CA ASN A 671 -29.38 16.05 -2.91
C ASN A 671 -28.34 15.56 -1.90
N LEU A 672 -28.68 15.54 -0.61
CA LEU A 672 -27.76 15.13 0.45
C LEU A 672 -27.59 13.60 0.48
N GLU A 673 -26.41 13.14 0.07
CA GLU A 673 -26.02 11.74 -0.11
C GLU A 673 -25.27 11.19 1.10
N LYS A 674 -24.38 11.98 1.72
CA LYS A 674 -23.60 11.60 2.90
C LYS A 674 -23.96 12.47 4.11
N ILE A 675 -24.44 11.84 5.18
CA ILE A 675 -24.63 12.49 6.49
C ILE A 675 -24.51 11.49 7.65
N ASP A 676 -23.60 11.77 8.59
CA ASP A 676 -23.50 11.04 9.86
C ASP A 676 -23.92 11.95 11.02
N PHE A 677 -24.75 11.41 11.93
CA PHE A 677 -25.19 12.10 13.14
C PHE A 677 -24.51 11.57 14.42
N SER A 678 -23.32 10.97 14.29
CA SER A 678 -22.56 10.39 15.38
C SER A 678 -21.85 11.41 16.26
N GLY A 679 -21.71 11.07 17.54
CA GLY A 679 -20.89 11.82 18.50
C GLY A 679 -21.54 13.05 19.12
N TYR A 680 -22.78 13.45 18.79
CA TYR A 680 -23.46 14.58 19.43
C TYR A 680 -23.83 14.33 20.88
N ARG A 681 -22.87 14.56 21.79
CA ARG A 681 -23.04 14.36 23.23
C ARG A 681 -24.12 15.28 23.84
N CYS A 682 -24.55 16.34 23.17
CA CYS A 682 -25.61 17.24 23.66
C CYS A 682 -27.00 17.03 23.01
N LEU A 683 -27.12 16.23 21.94
CA LEU A 683 -28.40 15.99 21.27
C LEU A 683 -29.32 15.11 22.15
N ARG A 684 -30.45 15.67 22.60
CA ARG A 684 -31.44 14.97 23.46
C ARG A 684 -32.70 14.49 22.73
N LYS A 685 -32.97 15.03 21.54
CA LYS A 685 -34.17 14.80 20.71
C LYS A 685 -33.76 14.85 19.23
N PHE A 686 -34.41 14.03 18.41
CA PHE A 686 -34.17 13.96 16.95
C PHE A 686 -35.45 14.38 16.21
N TYR A 687 -35.34 15.35 15.31
CA TYR A 687 -36.47 15.89 14.51
C TYR A 687 -36.00 16.29 13.10
N PRO A 688 -35.45 15.37 12.29
CA PRO A 688 -35.10 15.66 10.90
C PRO A 688 -36.36 15.87 10.05
N SER A 689 -36.20 16.52 8.91
CA SER A 689 -37.25 16.53 7.89
C SER A 689 -37.19 15.26 7.06
N ILE A 690 -38.28 14.48 7.12
CA ILE A 690 -38.43 13.15 6.49
C ILE A 690 -37.89 13.10 5.04
N LYS A 691 -38.22 14.11 4.22
CA LYS A 691 -37.83 14.18 2.79
C LYS A 691 -36.34 13.99 2.49
N VAL A 692 -35.44 14.31 3.42
CA VAL A 692 -33.99 14.14 3.23
C VAL A 692 -33.57 12.70 3.50
N LEU A 693 -34.07 12.11 4.60
CA LEU A 693 -33.79 10.72 4.96
C LEU A 693 -34.45 9.71 4.01
N GLN A 694 -35.41 10.13 3.18
CA GLN A 694 -36.04 9.26 2.17
C GLN A 694 -35.08 8.76 1.09
N ARG A 695 -33.95 9.43 0.86
CA ARG A 695 -32.90 9.00 -0.09
C ARG A 695 -31.79 8.17 0.55
N GLN A 696 -31.72 8.14 1.87
CA GLN A 696 -30.61 7.55 2.63
C GLN A 696 -30.77 6.02 2.77
N GLN A 697 -29.73 5.27 2.38
CA GLN A 697 -29.66 3.83 2.63
C GLN A 697 -29.16 3.50 4.04
N GLU A 698 -28.40 4.41 4.66
CA GLU A 698 -27.89 4.29 6.03
C GLU A 698 -28.35 5.43 6.94
N LEU A 699 -28.45 5.16 8.24
CA LEU A 699 -28.63 6.19 9.26
C LEU A 699 -27.71 5.91 10.46
N ARG A 700 -26.55 6.60 10.46
CA ARG A 700 -25.55 6.56 11.53
C ARG A 700 -25.84 7.67 12.56
N MET A 701 -25.98 7.29 13.83
CA MET A 701 -26.47 8.13 14.94
C MET A 701 -25.77 7.80 16.28
N SER A 702 -24.54 7.29 16.22
CA SER A 702 -23.87 6.67 17.37
C SER A 702 -23.49 7.68 18.47
N CYS A 703 -23.28 7.21 19.70
CA CYS A 703 -22.79 8.01 20.83
C CYS A 703 -23.63 9.25 21.24
N THR A 704 -24.88 9.38 20.79
CA THR A 704 -25.74 10.52 21.13
C THR A 704 -26.44 10.37 22.49
N ARG A 705 -27.06 11.45 23.01
CA ARG A 705 -27.83 11.46 24.27
C ARG A 705 -29.35 11.43 24.08
N ILE A 706 -29.84 10.98 22.92
CA ILE A 706 -31.29 10.92 22.61
C ILE A 706 -32.03 9.97 23.56
N LYS A 707 -33.25 10.34 23.98
CA LYS A 707 -34.14 9.43 24.76
C LYS A 707 -35.04 8.56 23.89
N GLN A 708 -35.36 9.06 22.69
CA GLN A 708 -36.20 8.45 21.67
C GLN A 708 -35.83 9.06 20.32
N LEU A 709 -35.88 8.26 19.25
CA LEU A 709 -35.59 8.70 17.89
C LEU A 709 -36.81 9.39 17.26
N TRP A 710 -37.93 8.67 17.12
CA TRP A 710 -39.20 9.21 16.61
C TRP A 710 -40.42 8.43 17.15
N LYS A 711 -41.62 8.99 16.94
CA LYS A 711 -42.93 8.34 17.18
C LYS A 711 -43.76 8.43 15.89
N GLY A 712 -44.50 7.37 15.55
CA GLY A 712 -45.34 7.31 14.35
C GLY A 712 -44.59 6.86 13.10
N LEU A 713 -45.29 6.90 11.96
CA LEU A 713 -44.75 6.56 10.63
C LEU A 713 -43.79 7.64 10.15
N VAL A 714 -42.69 7.22 9.52
CA VAL A 714 -41.60 8.12 9.06
C VAL A 714 -41.32 7.96 7.55
N GLY A 715 -41.82 6.90 6.91
CA GLY A 715 -41.82 6.76 5.44
C GLY A 715 -40.44 6.79 4.80
N LEU A 716 -39.48 6.05 5.38
CA LEU A 716 -38.08 5.99 4.94
C LEU A 716 -37.82 4.63 4.27
N ASP A 717 -38.45 4.41 3.11
CA ASP A 717 -38.53 3.08 2.51
C ASP A 717 -37.22 2.58 1.87
N ASN A 718 -36.23 3.45 1.67
CA ASN A 718 -34.89 3.09 1.17
C ASN A 718 -33.89 2.71 2.28
N LEU A 719 -34.24 2.88 3.56
CA LEU A 719 -33.30 2.69 4.67
C LEU A 719 -33.04 1.18 4.94
N LYS A 720 -31.78 0.77 4.80
CA LYS A 720 -31.26 -0.59 5.03
C LYS A 720 -30.51 -0.75 6.35
N TYR A 721 -29.68 0.22 6.72
CA TYR A 721 -28.80 0.16 7.90
C TYR A 721 -29.17 1.24 8.92
N LEU A 722 -29.33 0.86 10.20
CA LEU A 722 -29.62 1.77 11.30
C LEU A 722 -28.66 1.55 12.48
N ASN A 723 -27.78 2.52 12.74
CA ASN A 723 -26.80 2.45 13.83
C ASN A 723 -27.06 3.52 14.90
N LEU A 724 -27.55 3.05 16.05
CA LEU A 724 -27.84 3.81 17.26
C LEU A 724 -26.93 3.35 18.42
N SER A 725 -25.75 2.81 18.12
CA SER A 725 -24.81 2.32 19.13
C SER A 725 -24.38 3.42 20.11
N ASP A 726 -24.09 3.04 21.35
CA ASP A 726 -23.71 3.91 22.47
C ASP A 726 -24.69 5.08 22.79
N CYS A 727 -25.93 5.02 22.27
CA CYS A 727 -27.04 5.90 22.64
C CYS A 727 -27.55 5.61 24.06
N LYS A 728 -26.71 5.93 25.06
CA LYS A 728 -26.86 5.56 26.48
C LYS A 728 -28.18 5.98 27.13
N ASN A 729 -28.88 6.96 26.57
CA ASN A 729 -30.16 7.48 27.05
C ASN A 729 -31.40 6.88 26.37
N LEU A 730 -31.24 6.11 25.29
CA LEU A 730 -32.36 5.55 24.53
C LEU A 730 -33.16 4.57 25.40
N ILE A 731 -34.46 4.80 25.59
CA ILE A 731 -35.31 4.00 26.50
C ILE A 731 -36.06 2.89 25.77
N GLU A 732 -36.45 3.15 24.52
CA GLU A 732 -37.39 2.35 23.74
C GLU A 732 -36.98 2.32 22.26
N ILE A 733 -37.07 1.15 21.63
CA ILE A 733 -36.87 1.00 20.18
C ILE A 733 -37.90 1.90 19.45
N PRO A 734 -37.51 2.63 18.37
CA PRO A 734 -38.43 3.47 17.61
C PRO A 734 -39.63 2.72 17.01
N TYR A 735 -40.59 3.49 16.52
CA TYR A 735 -41.64 2.95 15.65
C TYR A 735 -41.03 2.55 14.29
N LEU A 736 -41.04 1.25 13.96
CA LEU A 736 -40.34 0.66 12.81
C LEU A 736 -41.23 0.36 11.59
N SER A 737 -42.56 0.51 11.66
CA SER A 737 -43.43 0.16 10.51
C SER A 737 -43.30 1.11 9.31
N GLY A 738 -42.54 2.21 9.46
CA GLY A 738 -42.23 3.18 8.40
C GLY A 738 -40.77 3.13 7.92
N VAL A 739 -40.08 2.01 8.17
CA VAL A 739 -38.74 1.65 7.67
C VAL A 739 -38.75 0.17 7.25
N PRO A 740 -39.61 -0.24 6.30
CA PRO A 740 -39.94 -1.65 6.04
C PRO A 740 -38.79 -2.49 5.49
N ASN A 741 -37.79 -1.85 4.87
CA ASN A 741 -36.69 -2.49 4.15
C ASN A 741 -35.38 -2.56 4.94
N LEU A 742 -35.39 -2.30 6.26
CA LEU A 742 -34.20 -2.46 7.11
C LEU A 742 -33.66 -3.89 7.07
N GLU A 743 -32.38 -3.99 6.77
CA GLU A 743 -31.57 -5.21 6.66
C GLU A 743 -30.70 -5.39 7.93
N ILE A 744 -30.19 -4.30 8.53
CA ILE A 744 -29.29 -4.34 9.70
C ILE A 744 -29.67 -3.28 10.73
N ILE A 745 -29.75 -3.65 12.02
CA ILE A 745 -30.02 -2.73 13.13
C ILE A 745 -29.04 -2.93 14.29
N ASN A 746 -28.37 -1.86 14.71
CA ASN A 746 -27.40 -1.84 15.79
C ASN A 746 -27.82 -0.91 16.95
N PHE A 747 -28.12 -1.48 18.12
CA PHE A 747 -28.38 -0.81 19.41
C PHE A 747 -27.31 -1.12 20.47
N SER A 748 -26.10 -1.51 20.07
CA SER A 748 -24.99 -1.84 20.98
C SER A 748 -24.80 -0.78 22.06
N ASN A 749 -24.55 -1.18 23.30
CA ASN A 749 -24.33 -0.29 24.45
C ASN A 749 -25.44 0.75 24.71
N CYS A 750 -26.68 0.55 24.23
CA CYS A 750 -27.84 1.36 24.64
C CYS A 750 -28.24 1.05 26.09
N ARG A 751 -27.46 1.55 27.06
CA ARG A 751 -27.54 1.18 28.49
C ARG A 751 -28.85 1.54 29.20
N SER A 752 -29.74 2.33 28.59
CA SER A 752 -31.10 2.60 29.10
C SER A 752 -32.19 1.81 28.38
N LEU A 753 -31.88 1.11 27.29
CA LEU A 753 -32.87 0.49 26.40
C LEU A 753 -33.51 -0.71 27.09
N CYS A 754 -34.76 -0.55 27.51
CA CYS A 754 -35.49 -1.55 28.31
C CYS A 754 -36.83 -1.96 27.69
N LYS A 755 -37.33 -1.19 26.72
CA LYS A 755 -38.57 -1.48 25.97
C LYS A 755 -38.27 -1.78 24.50
N VAL A 756 -38.94 -2.79 23.96
CA VAL A 756 -38.97 -3.10 22.52
C VAL A 756 -40.35 -2.78 21.99
N HIS A 757 -40.44 -1.94 20.96
CA HIS A 757 -41.72 -1.53 20.39
C HIS A 757 -42.29 -2.63 19.47
N PRO A 758 -43.59 -2.98 19.55
CA PRO A 758 -44.18 -4.12 18.82
C PRO A 758 -44.08 -4.06 17.28
N SER A 759 -43.70 -2.93 16.69
CA SER A 759 -43.46 -2.79 15.24
C SER A 759 -42.31 -3.64 14.70
N ILE A 760 -41.40 -4.15 15.55
CA ILE A 760 -40.27 -4.97 15.09
C ILE A 760 -40.71 -6.16 14.21
N LYS A 761 -41.91 -6.72 14.46
CA LYS A 761 -42.57 -7.77 13.66
C LYS A 761 -42.98 -7.38 12.23
N LYS A 762 -42.70 -6.16 11.78
CA LYS A 762 -42.95 -5.68 10.41
C LYS A 762 -41.71 -5.72 9.52
N LEU A 763 -40.51 -5.89 10.09
CA LEU A 763 -39.24 -5.82 9.35
C LEU A 763 -38.92 -7.13 8.64
N LYS A 764 -39.64 -7.43 7.55
CA LYS A 764 -39.49 -8.68 6.80
C LYS A 764 -38.10 -8.90 6.18
N ARG A 765 -37.31 -7.84 5.97
CA ARG A 765 -35.95 -7.89 5.39
C ARG A 765 -34.80 -7.94 6.41
N LEU A 766 -35.09 -7.90 7.71
CA LEU A 766 -34.07 -7.79 8.74
C LEU A 766 -33.18 -9.05 8.79
N GLU A 767 -31.89 -8.91 8.50
CA GLU A 767 -30.89 -9.98 8.51
C GLU A 767 -30.05 -10.00 9.80
N GLU A 768 -29.66 -8.83 10.33
CA GLU A 768 -28.89 -8.72 11.58
C GLU A 768 -29.59 -7.79 12.60
N LEU A 769 -29.78 -8.31 13.82
CA LEU A 769 -30.22 -7.54 14.98
C LEU A 769 -29.16 -7.60 16.09
N ASN A 770 -28.46 -6.47 16.29
CA ASN A 770 -27.30 -6.36 17.15
C ASN A 770 -27.62 -5.46 18.36
N MET A 771 -27.85 -6.05 19.53
CA MET A 771 -28.35 -5.39 20.75
C MET A 771 -27.53 -5.65 22.04
N PRO A 772 -26.19 -5.73 22.02
CA PRO A 772 -25.41 -6.06 23.20
C PRO A 772 -25.41 -4.95 24.26
N GLY A 773 -25.33 -5.33 25.54
CA GLY A 773 -25.23 -4.41 26.68
C GLY A 773 -26.50 -3.62 27.01
N THR A 774 -27.66 -4.02 26.48
CA THR A 774 -28.95 -3.37 26.74
C THR A 774 -29.57 -3.81 28.08
N ARG A 775 -30.72 -3.24 28.45
CA ARG A 775 -31.46 -3.52 29.69
C ARG A 775 -32.83 -4.18 29.46
N ILE A 776 -33.09 -4.73 28.26
CA ILE A 776 -34.36 -5.39 27.94
C ILE A 776 -34.57 -6.63 28.81
N LYS A 777 -35.82 -6.91 29.21
CA LYS A 777 -36.20 -8.13 29.96
C LYS A 777 -36.56 -9.31 29.05
N GLN A 778 -37.00 -9.01 27.83
CA GLN A 778 -37.46 -9.93 26.78
C GLN A 778 -37.47 -9.15 25.45
N LEU A 779 -37.19 -9.81 24.33
CA LEU A 779 -37.14 -9.17 23.00
C LEU A 779 -38.54 -8.95 22.40
N TRP A 780 -39.35 -10.01 22.28
CA TRP A 780 -40.76 -9.93 21.88
C TRP A 780 -41.62 -11.00 22.58
N LYS A 781 -42.95 -10.82 22.57
CA LYS A 781 -43.96 -11.75 23.14
C LYS A 781 -44.82 -12.31 22.00
N GLY A 782 -45.04 -13.63 22.02
CA GLY A 782 -45.72 -14.36 20.95
C GLY A 782 -44.83 -14.61 19.74
N LEU A 783 -45.40 -15.27 18.73
CA LEU A 783 -44.73 -15.54 17.46
C LEU A 783 -44.47 -14.21 16.71
N VAL A 784 -43.24 -14.04 16.25
CA VAL A 784 -42.81 -12.93 15.41
C VAL A 784 -42.09 -13.52 14.21
N VAL A 785 -42.52 -13.10 13.01
CA VAL A 785 -42.04 -13.63 11.73
C VAL A 785 -41.02 -12.65 11.14
N LEU A 786 -39.79 -13.13 10.97
CA LEU A 786 -38.59 -12.43 10.52
C LEU A 786 -37.75 -13.43 9.71
N ASP A 787 -38.29 -13.92 8.58
CA ASP A 787 -37.75 -15.07 7.88
C ASP A 787 -36.34 -14.87 7.32
N ASN A 788 -35.88 -13.63 7.14
CA ASN A 788 -34.53 -13.31 6.66
C ASN A 788 -33.49 -13.13 7.79
N LEU A 789 -33.87 -13.23 9.07
CA LEU A 789 -32.97 -12.97 10.19
C LEU A 789 -31.92 -14.09 10.33
N LYS A 790 -30.66 -13.76 9.99
CA LYS A 790 -29.48 -14.64 10.07
C LYS A 790 -28.75 -14.51 11.40
N LYS A 791 -28.65 -13.30 11.94
CA LYS A 791 -27.82 -12.99 13.12
C LYS A 791 -28.61 -12.27 14.22
N LEU A 792 -28.47 -12.76 15.45
CA LEU A 792 -29.05 -12.14 16.65
C LEU A 792 -28.02 -12.04 17.78
N ASN A 793 -27.53 -10.83 18.06
CA ASN A 793 -26.68 -10.56 19.22
C ASN A 793 -27.47 -9.85 20.32
N LEU A 794 -27.51 -10.44 21.51
CA LEU A 794 -28.09 -9.87 22.73
C LEU A 794 -27.14 -9.97 23.92
N SER A 795 -25.85 -10.21 23.69
CA SER A 795 -24.85 -10.40 24.73
C SER A 795 -24.80 -9.27 25.75
N ARG A 796 -24.35 -9.58 26.97
CA ARG A 796 -24.23 -8.63 28.10
C ARG A 796 -25.56 -7.95 28.47
N SER A 797 -26.71 -8.38 27.94
CA SER A 797 -28.04 -7.86 28.28
C SER A 797 -28.49 -8.39 29.64
N ARG A 798 -27.95 -7.78 30.70
CA ARG A 798 -27.97 -8.31 32.08
C ARG A 798 -29.38 -8.58 32.64
N ASN A 799 -30.41 -7.96 32.07
CA ASN A 799 -31.80 -8.08 32.49
C ASN A 799 -32.62 -9.13 31.72
N LEU A 800 -32.08 -9.73 30.66
CA LEU A 800 -32.81 -10.67 29.80
C LEU A 800 -33.13 -11.96 30.60
N ILE A 801 -34.42 -12.26 30.80
CA ILE A 801 -34.85 -13.36 31.69
C ILE A 801 -35.09 -14.67 30.91
N ARG A 802 -35.57 -14.55 29.66
CA ARG A 802 -35.94 -15.67 28.79
C ARG A 802 -35.56 -15.39 27.33
N ILE A 803 -35.24 -16.45 26.61
CA ILE A 803 -35.18 -16.45 25.15
C ILE A 803 -36.62 -16.19 24.61
N PRO A 804 -36.81 -15.37 23.56
CA PRO A 804 -38.11 -15.19 22.92
C PRO A 804 -38.52 -16.42 22.10
N ASP A 805 -39.74 -16.41 21.53
CA ASP A 805 -40.09 -17.37 20.48
C ASP A 805 -39.35 -16.98 19.18
N LEU A 806 -38.41 -17.82 18.78
CA LEU A 806 -37.62 -17.70 17.56
C LEU A 806 -38.20 -18.52 16.40
N SER A 807 -39.37 -19.16 16.57
CA SER A 807 -39.89 -20.10 15.57
C SER A 807 -40.41 -19.48 14.27
N GLY A 808 -40.48 -18.14 14.20
CA GLY A 808 -40.70 -17.37 12.97
C GLY A 808 -39.42 -16.74 12.39
N ALA A 809 -38.23 -17.16 12.84
CA ALA A 809 -36.93 -16.76 12.28
C ALA A 809 -36.10 -18.00 11.88
N PRO A 810 -36.62 -18.86 10.97
CA PRO A 810 -36.05 -20.20 10.68
C PRO A 810 -34.63 -20.18 10.08
N ASN A 811 -34.20 -19.05 9.51
CA ASN A 811 -32.91 -18.89 8.84
C ASN A 811 -31.81 -18.33 9.76
N LEU A 812 -32.02 -18.28 11.08
CA LEU A 812 -30.97 -17.91 12.05
C LEU A 812 -29.76 -18.85 11.94
N GLU A 813 -28.60 -18.25 11.68
CA GLU A 813 -27.27 -18.86 11.55
C GLU A 813 -26.43 -18.64 12.82
N LYS A 814 -26.52 -17.45 13.45
CA LYS A 814 -25.71 -17.08 14.62
C LYS A 814 -26.53 -16.43 15.73
N ILE A 815 -26.41 -16.93 16.96
CA ILE A 815 -27.10 -16.42 18.15
C ILE A 815 -26.12 -16.23 19.32
N ASP A 816 -26.05 -15.01 19.85
CA ASP A 816 -25.20 -14.66 21.00
C ASP A 816 -26.03 -14.09 22.17
N PHE A 817 -26.11 -14.86 23.26
CA PHE A 817 -26.66 -14.48 24.55
C PHE A 817 -25.59 -14.44 25.66
N SER A 818 -24.30 -14.37 25.32
CA SER A 818 -23.19 -14.39 26.28
C SER A 818 -23.34 -13.33 27.37
N TYR A 819 -22.95 -13.63 28.60
CA TYR A 819 -23.05 -12.78 29.79
C TYR A 819 -24.46 -12.22 30.10
N CYS A 820 -25.54 -12.83 29.60
CA CYS A 820 -26.91 -12.52 30.01
C CYS A 820 -27.22 -13.07 31.41
N ARG A 821 -26.70 -12.40 32.46
CA ARG A 821 -26.71 -12.86 33.87
C ARG A 821 -28.10 -13.06 34.53
N SER A 822 -29.20 -12.73 33.86
CA SER A 822 -30.57 -13.04 34.31
C SER A 822 -31.22 -14.19 33.52
N LEU A 823 -30.58 -14.68 32.46
CA LEU A 823 -31.13 -15.67 31.56
C LEU A 823 -31.08 -17.05 32.22
N CYS A 824 -32.22 -17.54 32.66
CA CYS A 824 -32.36 -18.82 33.38
C CYS A 824 -33.34 -19.80 32.73
N LYS A 825 -34.06 -19.39 31.68
CA LYS A 825 -35.02 -20.22 30.93
C LYS A 825 -34.64 -20.29 29.45
N PHE A 826 -34.35 -21.51 28.99
CA PHE A 826 -34.30 -21.85 27.56
C PHE A 826 -35.70 -21.76 26.94
N HIS A 827 -35.78 -21.63 25.61
CA HIS A 827 -37.06 -21.66 24.90
C HIS A 827 -37.06 -22.75 23.81
N PRO A 828 -38.02 -23.71 23.81
CA PRO A 828 -38.01 -24.84 22.88
C PRO A 828 -38.08 -24.50 21.39
N SER A 829 -38.37 -23.24 21.01
CA SER A 829 -38.41 -22.81 19.61
C SER A 829 -37.08 -22.99 18.88
N ILE A 830 -35.94 -23.01 19.61
CA ILE A 830 -34.61 -23.20 19.01
C ILE A 830 -34.55 -24.52 18.19
N LYS A 831 -35.33 -25.55 18.55
CA LYS A 831 -35.40 -26.83 17.79
C LYS A 831 -35.91 -26.73 16.35
N LYS A 832 -36.40 -25.56 15.92
CA LYS A 832 -36.82 -25.28 14.54
C LYS A 832 -35.74 -24.60 13.69
N LEU A 833 -34.66 -24.11 14.31
CA LEU A 833 -33.62 -23.31 13.66
C LEU A 833 -32.60 -24.21 12.94
N LYS A 834 -33.04 -24.86 11.85
CA LYS A 834 -32.22 -25.87 11.16
C LYS A 834 -30.91 -25.32 10.58
N ARG A 835 -30.83 -24.01 10.31
CA ARG A 835 -29.63 -23.33 9.79
C ARG A 835 -28.64 -22.85 10.87
N LEU A 836 -28.98 -22.99 12.16
CA LEU A 836 -28.17 -22.45 13.25
C LEU A 836 -26.80 -23.12 13.29
N GLU A 837 -25.74 -22.33 13.11
CA GLU A 837 -24.34 -22.76 13.12
C GLU A 837 -23.64 -22.43 14.44
N GLU A 838 -23.92 -21.27 15.03
CA GLU A 838 -23.27 -20.79 16.25
C GLU A 838 -24.29 -20.40 17.32
N LEU A 839 -24.10 -20.94 18.53
CA LEU A 839 -24.95 -20.66 19.69
C LEU A 839 -24.11 -20.40 20.94
N ASN A 840 -23.95 -19.12 21.30
CA ASN A 840 -23.26 -18.71 22.53
C ASN A 840 -24.29 -18.35 23.63
N MET A 841 -24.18 -19.00 24.79
CA MET A 841 -24.93 -18.69 26.01
C MET A 841 -24.01 -18.61 27.25
N SER A 842 -22.71 -18.41 27.05
CA SER A 842 -21.71 -18.31 28.12
C SER A 842 -22.09 -17.28 29.18
N GLY A 843 -21.68 -17.49 30.44
CA GLY A 843 -21.96 -16.56 31.55
C GLY A 843 -23.45 -16.32 31.84
N SER A 844 -24.35 -17.18 31.34
CA SER A 844 -25.78 -17.17 31.66
C SER A 844 -26.06 -17.96 32.96
N ARG A 845 -27.31 -17.94 33.42
CA ARG A 845 -27.75 -18.63 34.65
C ARG A 845 -28.68 -19.82 34.38
N ILE A 846 -28.57 -20.39 33.17
CA ILE A 846 -29.32 -21.56 32.72
C ILE A 846 -28.97 -22.81 33.56
N LYS A 847 -29.99 -23.59 33.96
CA LYS A 847 -29.81 -24.81 34.78
C LYS A 847 -29.64 -26.09 33.94
N GLN A 848 -30.33 -26.14 32.81
CA GLN A 848 -30.36 -27.24 31.84
C GLN A 848 -30.68 -26.59 30.49
N LEU A 849 -30.07 -27.08 29.40
CA LEU A 849 -30.26 -26.51 28.07
C LEU A 849 -31.56 -27.00 27.43
N TRP A 850 -31.61 -28.30 27.15
CA TRP A 850 -32.77 -29.00 26.63
C TRP A 850 -32.82 -30.42 27.21
N ASN A 851 -34.00 -31.02 27.18
CA ASN A 851 -34.23 -32.42 27.55
C ASN A 851 -34.63 -33.21 26.28
N GLY A 852 -34.23 -34.47 26.20
CA GLY A 852 -34.31 -35.28 24.98
C GLY A 852 -33.33 -34.84 23.89
N SER A 853 -33.38 -35.48 22.72
CA SER A 853 -32.55 -35.12 21.56
C SER A 853 -33.01 -33.80 20.93
N MET A 854 -32.03 -32.98 20.51
CA MET A 854 -32.24 -31.69 19.87
C MET A 854 -31.74 -31.76 18.42
N VAL A 855 -32.63 -31.55 17.46
CA VAL A 855 -32.30 -31.64 16.02
C VAL A 855 -31.90 -30.26 15.50
N LEU A 856 -30.59 -30.03 15.42
CA LEU A 856 -29.95 -28.81 14.91
C LEU A 856 -28.83 -29.25 13.94
N PRO A 857 -29.16 -29.57 12.68
CA PRO A 857 -28.25 -30.29 11.80
C PRO A 857 -26.99 -29.48 11.43
N ASN A 858 -27.05 -28.16 11.41
CA ASN A 858 -25.94 -27.29 10.98
C ASN A 858 -25.08 -26.74 12.13
N LEU A 859 -25.39 -27.04 13.39
CA LEU A 859 -24.69 -26.44 14.55
C LEU A 859 -23.22 -26.88 14.58
N LYS A 860 -22.30 -25.91 14.48
CA LYS A 860 -20.83 -26.08 14.49
C LYS A 860 -20.20 -25.72 15.83
N GLU A 861 -20.69 -24.68 16.52
CA GLU A 861 -20.19 -24.25 17.83
C GLU A 861 -21.29 -24.03 18.87
N LEU A 862 -21.06 -24.55 20.07
CA LEU A 862 -21.89 -24.37 21.27
C LEU A 862 -21.02 -23.91 22.46
N ASP A 863 -21.10 -22.64 22.82
CA ASP A 863 -20.39 -22.08 23.99
C ASP A 863 -21.35 -21.89 25.18
N LEU A 864 -21.06 -22.61 26.24
CA LEU A 864 -21.75 -22.64 27.52
C LEU A 864 -20.80 -22.30 28.69
N SER A 865 -19.59 -21.79 28.40
CA SER A 865 -18.60 -21.46 29.42
C SER A 865 -19.16 -20.52 30.49
N TYR A 866 -18.73 -20.67 31.74
CA TYR A 866 -19.16 -19.88 32.89
C TYR A 866 -20.68 -19.90 33.16
N CYS A 867 -21.42 -20.89 32.64
CA CYS A 867 -22.81 -21.14 33.05
C CYS A 867 -22.83 -21.84 34.41
N GLU A 868 -22.51 -21.10 35.48
CA GLU A 868 -22.30 -21.64 36.82
C GLU A 868 -23.49 -22.41 37.40
N ASN A 869 -24.69 -22.24 36.86
CA ASN A 869 -25.92 -22.96 37.24
C ASN A 869 -26.14 -24.28 36.48
N LEU A 870 -25.39 -24.58 35.42
CA LEU A 870 -25.62 -25.74 34.55
C LEU A 870 -25.31 -27.05 35.30
N ILE A 871 -26.29 -27.95 35.39
CA ILE A 871 -26.21 -29.19 36.18
C ILE A 871 -25.86 -30.40 35.30
N GLU A 872 -26.29 -30.39 34.04
CA GLU A 872 -26.28 -31.54 33.13
C GLU A 872 -25.77 -31.16 31.73
N ILE A 873 -24.99 -32.06 31.12
CA ILE A 873 -24.59 -31.93 29.71
C ILE A 873 -25.79 -32.26 28.80
N PRO A 874 -26.17 -31.37 27.86
CA PRO A 874 -27.29 -31.61 26.96
C PRO A 874 -27.07 -32.86 26.08
N ASN A 875 -28.15 -33.58 25.78
CA ASN A 875 -28.13 -34.71 24.85
C ASN A 875 -27.81 -34.20 23.43
N LEU A 876 -26.78 -34.79 22.80
CA LEU A 876 -26.20 -34.35 21.52
C LEU A 876 -26.67 -35.20 20.31
N ASN A 877 -27.63 -36.12 20.48
CA ASN A 877 -28.08 -37.09 19.46
C ASN A 877 -28.94 -36.46 18.34
N GLY A 878 -28.59 -35.25 17.89
CA GLY A 878 -29.24 -34.50 16.81
C GLY A 878 -28.45 -33.28 16.32
N VAL A 879 -27.20 -33.12 16.75
CA VAL A 879 -26.25 -32.05 16.34
C VAL A 879 -25.01 -32.65 15.62
N PRO A 880 -25.18 -33.33 14.47
CA PRO A 880 -24.13 -34.14 13.85
C PRO A 880 -22.91 -33.36 13.34
N ASN A 881 -23.06 -32.06 13.06
CA ASN A 881 -21.98 -31.19 12.56
C ASN A 881 -21.24 -30.39 13.64
N LEU A 882 -21.48 -30.69 14.92
CA LEU A 882 -20.95 -29.93 16.05
C LEU A 882 -19.46 -30.17 16.24
N GLU A 883 -18.65 -29.18 15.88
CA GLU A 883 -17.18 -29.26 15.87
C GLU A 883 -16.53 -28.81 17.19
N LYS A 884 -17.17 -27.89 17.92
CA LYS A 884 -16.61 -27.25 19.12
C LYS A 884 -17.66 -27.08 20.21
N ILE A 885 -17.36 -27.56 21.42
CA ILE A 885 -18.21 -27.38 22.60
C ILE A 885 -17.35 -26.89 23.78
N ASN A 886 -17.80 -25.81 24.43
CA ASN A 886 -17.10 -25.21 25.56
C ASN A 886 -17.99 -25.13 26.80
N PHE A 887 -17.56 -25.72 27.92
CA PHE A 887 -18.19 -25.63 29.23
C PHE A 887 -17.32 -24.92 30.28
N LEU A 888 -16.14 -24.39 29.93
CA LEU A 888 -15.14 -23.79 30.83
C LEU A 888 -15.76 -23.03 32.02
N GLY A 889 -15.63 -23.55 33.24
CA GLY A 889 -16.13 -22.91 34.46
C GLY A 889 -17.57 -23.22 34.89
N CYS A 890 -18.24 -24.22 34.28
CA CYS A 890 -19.55 -24.72 34.74
C CYS A 890 -19.45 -25.54 36.04
N ARG A 891 -19.21 -24.87 37.18
CA ARG A 891 -18.82 -25.49 38.47
C ARG A 891 -19.84 -26.45 39.11
N ASN A 892 -21.09 -26.44 38.66
CA ASN A 892 -22.18 -27.31 39.15
C ASN A 892 -22.50 -28.48 38.21
N LEU A 893 -21.74 -28.66 37.13
CA LEU A 893 -21.94 -29.72 36.15
C LEU A 893 -21.62 -31.08 36.77
N CYS A 894 -22.65 -31.89 37.04
CA CYS A 894 -22.51 -33.17 37.75
C CYS A 894 -23.28 -34.34 37.11
N LYS A 895 -24.08 -34.10 36.07
CA LYS A 895 -24.80 -35.14 35.33
C LYS A 895 -24.30 -35.27 33.89
N PHE A 896 -23.99 -36.51 33.49
CA PHE A 896 -23.78 -36.92 32.12
C PHE A 896 -24.98 -37.73 31.64
N CYS A 897 -25.45 -37.50 30.41
CA CYS A 897 -26.52 -38.30 29.82
C CYS A 897 -25.98 -39.70 29.44
N PRO A 898 -26.60 -40.83 29.84
CA PRO A 898 -26.05 -42.17 29.60
C PRO A 898 -26.00 -42.60 28.12
N SER A 899 -26.85 -42.02 27.27
CA SER A 899 -27.14 -42.53 25.92
C SER A 899 -26.60 -41.64 24.80
N ILE A 900 -25.50 -40.91 25.03
CA ILE A 900 -24.90 -40.01 24.04
C ILE A 900 -24.25 -40.84 22.92
N LYS A 901 -24.77 -40.70 21.69
CA LYS A 901 -23.97 -40.87 20.47
C LYS A 901 -23.34 -39.52 20.16
N VAL A 902 -22.02 -39.42 20.30
CA VAL A 902 -21.27 -38.18 20.09
C VAL A 902 -21.27 -37.81 18.59
N PRO A 903 -21.37 -36.52 18.22
CA PRO A 903 -21.15 -36.08 16.86
C PRO A 903 -19.76 -36.46 16.34
N GLU A 904 -19.69 -37.20 15.23
CA GLU A 904 -18.43 -37.69 14.63
C GLU A 904 -17.46 -36.55 14.26
N ARG A 905 -17.98 -35.34 14.06
CA ARG A 905 -17.23 -34.14 13.68
C ARG A 905 -16.71 -33.30 14.85
N LEU A 906 -16.94 -33.72 16.11
CA LEU A 906 -16.52 -32.98 17.30
C LEU A 906 -14.99 -33.00 17.46
N LYS A 907 -14.34 -31.87 17.14
CA LYS A 907 -12.88 -31.68 17.20
C LYS A 907 -12.41 -31.18 18.56
N ILE A 908 -13.14 -30.27 19.21
CA ILE A 908 -12.71 -29.53 20.41
C ILE A 908 -13.72 -29.66 21.55
N LEU A 909 -13.26 -30.10 22.74
CA LEU A 909 -14.07 -30.20 23.95
C LEU A 909 -13.41 -29.50 25.16
N GLY A 910 -14.03 -28.42 25.61
CA GLY A 910 -13.63 -27.67 26.81
C GLY A 910 -14.43 -28.06 28.06
N LEU A 911 -13.78 -28.70 29.04
CA LEU A 911 -14.36 -29.10 30.33
C LEU A 911 -13.60 -28.53 31.55
N ASN A 912 -12.68 -27.58 31.30
CA ASN A 912 -11.89 -26.88 32.31
C ASN A 912 -12.75 -26.35 33.48
N LYS A 913 -12.35 -26.60 34.72
CA LYS A 913 -13.01 -26.13 35.97
C LYS A 913 -14.48 -26.54 36.14
N CYS A 914 -14.97 -27.54 35.40
CA CYS A 914 -16.34 -28.06 35.56
C CYS A 914 -16.46 -29.13 36.66
N LEU A 915 -15.47 -30.02 36.76
CA LEU A 915 -15.58 -31.30 37.47
C LEU A 915 -15.43 -31.20 39.01
N THR A 916 -15.45 -29.99 39.57
CA THR A 916 -15.11 -29.69 40.98
C THR A 916 -16.06 -30.27 42.02
N ARG A 917 -17.22 -30.81 41.62
CA ARG A 917 -18.24 -31.40 42.51
C ARG A 917 -18.49 -32.90 42.28
N LEU A 918 -17.78 -33.56 41.37
CA LEU A 918 -18.01 -34.98 41.00
C LEU A 918 -17.34 -36.01 41.93
N LEU A 919 -16.86 -35.59 43.10
CA LEU A 919 -16.11 -36.40 44.07
C LEU A 919 -16.81 -36.45 45.44
N ILE A 920 -17.99 -37.09 45.46
CA ILE A 920 -18.66 -37.57 46.69
C ILE A 920 -18.65 -39.12 46.73
N LEU A 921 -18.12 -39.76 45.68
CA LEU A 921 -17.87 -41.19 45.57
C LEU A 921 -16.41 -41.36 45.12
N ASP A 922 -15.64 -42.25 45.75
CA ASP A 922 -14.18 -42.39 45.56
C ASP A 922 -13.74 -43.05 44.23
N LYS A 923 -14.55 -42.89 43.18
CA LYS A 923 -14.24 -43.32 41.81
C LYS A 923 -14.66 -42.24 40.81
N PHE A 924 -13.71 -41.39 40.42
CA PHE A 924 -13.90 -40.47 39.29
C PHE A 924 -13.90 -41.25 37.98
N CYS A 925 -15.08 -41.73 37.57
CA CYS A 925 -15.30 -42.35 36.27
C CYS A 925 -15.94 -41.34 35.31
N LEU A 926 -15.25 -41.00 34.23
CA LEU A 926 -15.93 -40.53 33.03
C LEU A 926 -16.83 -41.68 32.52
N PRO A 927 -18.06 -41.41 32.05
CA PRO A 927 -19.00 -42.46 31.63
C PRO A 927 -18.46 -43.22 30.42
N SER A 928 -18.87 -44.49 30.25
CA SER A 928 -18.43 -45.36 29.14
C SER A 928 -18.67 -44.76 27.74
N SER A 929 -19.63 -43.85 27.60
CA SER A 929 -19.85 -43.06 26.39
C SER A 929 -18.66 -42.18 25.97
N PHE A 930 -17.67 -41.92 26.83
CA PHE A 930 -16.40 -41.28 26.43
C PHE A 930 -15.60 -42.09 25.40
N MET A 931 -15.81 -43.40 25.30
CA MET A 931 -15.20 -44.23 24.24
C MET A 931 -15.71 -43.87 22.83
N SER A 932 -16.80 -43.11 22.71
CA SER A 932 -17.41 -42.74 21.41
C SER A 932 -16.91 -41.41 20.82
N PHE A 933 -16.01 -40.69 21.48
CA PHE A 933 -15.40 -39.44 20.98
C PHE A 933 -14.26 -39.71 19.97
N SER A 934 -14.48 -40.58 19.00
CA SER A 934 -13.45 -41.07 18.07
C SER A 934 -12.84 -40.00 17.15
N GLY A 935 -13.55 -38.88 16.92
CA GLY A 935 -13.08 -37.74 16.11
C GLY A 935 -12.41 -36.61 16.90
N LEU A 936 -12.32 -36.70 18.24
CA LEU A 936 -11.86 -35.62 19.10
C LEU A 936 -10.36 -35.38 18.96
N ARG A 937 -9.96 -34.13 18.69
CA ARG A 937 -8.57 -33.68 18.51
C ARG A 937 -8.03 -32.94 19.73
N GLU A 938 -8.84 -32.13 20.39
CA GLU A 938 -8.41 -31.30 21.53
C GLU A 938 -9.32 -31.51 22.74
N LEU A 939 -8.72 -31.83 23.89
CA LEU A 939 -9.42 -32.06 25.16
C LEU A 939 -8.81 -31.23 26.29
N TYR A 940 -9.61 -30.32 26.83
CA TYR A 940 -9.21 -29.42 27.92
C TYR A 940 -9.94 -29.78 29.23
N LEU A 941 -9.19 -30.28 30.22
CA LEU A 941 -9.69 -30.78 31.52
C LEU A 941 -9.06 -30.08 32.74
N GLY A 942 -8.35 -28.96 32.55
CA GLY A 942 -7.62 -28.25 33.58
C GLY A 942 -8.48 -27.64 34.71
N GLY A 943 -7.85 -27.33 35.84
CA GLY A 943 -8.48 -26.72 37.03
C GLY A 943 -9.30 -27.68 37.88
N CYS A 944 -9.06 -28.99 37.75
CA CYS A 944 -9.75 -30.04 38.50
C CYS A 944 -8.92 -30.47 39.72
N ASN A 945 -8.77 -29.55 40.67
CA ASN A 945 -7.77 -29.60 41.76
C ASN A 945 -7.74 -30.88 42.62
N ASN A 946 -8.86 -31.61 42.70
CA ASN A 946 -9.03 -32.77 43.59
C ASN A 946 -8.82 -34.14 42.92
N ILE A 947 -8.61 -34.21 41.59
CA ILE A 947 -8.43 -35.50 40.89
C ILE A 947 -7.00 -36.02 41.12
N SER A 948 -6.89 -37.25 41.65
CA SER A 948 -5.63 -37.96 41.89
C SER A 948 -5.36 -39.11 40.91
N ILE A 949 -6.40 -39.64 40.27
CA ILE A 949 -6.33 -40.79 39.36
C ILE A 949 -6.71 -40.33 37.94
N PHE A 950 -5.91 -40.71 36.95
CA PHE A 950 -6.21 -40.45 35.54
C PHE A 950 -7.17 -41.50 34.96
N PRO A 951 -8.29 -41.11 34.32
CA PRO A 951 -9.21 -42.06 33.71
C PRO A 951 -8.60 -42.76 32.48
N SER A 952 -8.43 -44.08 32.54
CA SER A 952 -7.93 -44.91 31.43
C SER A 952 -8.80 -44.84 30.16
N ILE A 953 -10.06 -44.43 30.28
CA ILE A 953 -10.98 -44.17 29.16
C ILE A 953 -10.57 -42.97 28.29
N ILE A 954 -9.73 -42.06 28.78
CA ILE A 954 -9.11 -41.04 27.93
C ILE A 954 -8.13 -41.71 26.94
N CYS A 955 -7.48 -42.81 27.34
CA CYS A 955 -6.55 -43.57 26.48
C CYS A 955 -7.22 -44.34 25.33
N SER A 956 -8.56 -44.37 25.23
CA SER A 956 -9.28 -44.88 24.05
C SER A 956 -9.55 -43.81 22.97
N LEU A 957 -9.14 -42.56 23.18
CA LEU A 957 -9.34 -41.46 22.22
C LEU A 957 -8.23 -41.46 21.15
N SER A 958 -8.32 -42.40 20.19
CA SER A 958 -7.28 -42.67 19.19
C SER A 958 -6.86 -41.46 18.34
N SER A 959 -7.78 -40.53 18.06
CA SER A 959 -7.54 -39.33 17.23
C SER A 959 -7.06 -38.09 18.00
N LEU A 960 -6.86 -38.19 19.32
CA LEU A 960 -6.54 -37.04 20.16
C LEU A 960 -5.15 -36.47 19.83
N GLU A 961 -5.10 -35.20 19.42
CA GLU A 961 -3.88 -34.48 19.04
C GLU A 961 -3.30 -33.64 20.19
N SER A 962 -4.15 -33.05 21.04
CA SER A 962 -3.75 -32.24 22.20
C SER A 962 -4.58 -32.54 23.46
N LEU A 963 -3.90 -32.65 24.61
CA LEU A 963 -4.49 -32.92 25.92
C LEU A 963 -3.97 -31.97 27.01
N HIS A 964 -4.89 -31.25 27.66
CA HIS A 964 -4.57 -30.28 28.72
C HIS A 964 -5.17 -30.67 30.08
N LEU A 965 -4.31 -30.92 31.06
CA LEU A 965 -4.64 -31.32 32.45
C LEU A 965 -4.20 -30.26 33.48
N ASP A 966 -3.97 -29.03 33.04
CA ASP A 966 -3.33 -27.97 33.84
C ASP A 966 -4.08 -27.69 35.15
N GLY A 967 -3.43 -27.88 36.30
CA GLY A 967 -4.02 -27.70 37.63
C GLY A 967 -4.62 -28.96 38.27
N TRP A 968 -4.35 -30.17 37.76
CA TRP A 968 -4.66 -31.44 38.45
C TRP A 968 -3.74 -31.66 39.67
N SER A 969 -3.93 -30.86 40.72
CA SER A 969 -3.00 -30.72 41.86
C SER A 969 -2.86 -31.92 42.80
N ARG A 970 -3.53 -33.05 42.54
CA ARG A 970 -3.36 -34.33 43.26
C ARG A 970 -2.90 -35.48 42.37
N LEU A 971 -2.66 -35.26 41.08
CA LEU A 971 -2.14 -36.30 40.17
C LEU A 971 -0.63 -36.49 40.42
N GLU A 972 -0.27 -37.54 41.15
CA GLU A 972 1.11 -37.81 41.62
C GLU A 972 1.95 -38.67 40.65
N LYS A 973 1.29 -39.48 39.81
CA LYS A 973 1.92 -40.35 38.81
C LYS A 973 1.56 -39.87 37.41
N PHE A 974 2.50 -39.97 36.48
CA PHE A 974 2.22 -39.71 35.07
C PHE A 974 1.32 -40.83 34.50
N PRO A 975 0.29 -40.51 33.70
CA PRO A 975 -0.63 -41.50 33.13
C PRO A 975 0.01 -42.34 32.02
N ASP A 976 -0.49 -43.56 31.78
CA ASP A 976 -0.15 -44.33 30.58
C ASP A 976 -0.80 -43.69 29.35
N LEU A 977 -0.01 -42.91 28.58
CA LEU A 977 -0.45 -42.28 27.34
C LEU A 977 0.03 -43.05 26.09
N SER A 978 0.68 -44.21 26.26
CA SER A 978 1.29 -45.00 25.16
C SER A 978 0.30 -45.35 24.03
N ARG A 979 -0.99 -45.51 24.39
CA ARG A 979 -2.10 -45.87 23.49
C ARG A 979 -2.60 -44.71 22.64
N LEU A 980 -2.27 -43.46 22.98
CA LEU A 980 -2.71 -42.26 22.26
C LEU A 980 -1.82 -41.97 21.04
N GLY A 981 -1.94 -42.82 20.02
CA GLY A 981 -1.07 -42.80 18.84
C GLY A 981 -1.02 -41.47 18.07
N CYS A 982 -2.07 -40.63 18.13
CA CYS A 982 -2.11 -39.34 17.46
C CYS A 982 -1.63 -38.14 18.31
N LEU A 983 -1.28 -38.34 19.60
CA LEU A 983 -1.03 -37.25 20.52
C LEU A 983 0.28 -36.51 20.17
N LYS A 984 0.13 -35.24 19.77
CA LYS A 984 1.22 -34.32 19.44
C LYS A 984 1.57 -33.41 20.61
N GLU A 985 0.60 -33.05 21.45
CA GLU A 985 0.78 -32.10 22.54
C GLU A 985 0.14 -32.55 23.86
N PHE A 986 0.87 -32.37 24.95
CA PHE A 986 0.40 -32.62 26.31
C PHE A 986 0.83 -31.48 27.24
N LYS A 987 -0.11 -30.93 28.03
CA LYS A 987 0.16 -29.89 29.03
C LYS A 987 -0.43 -30.30 30.38
N ALA A 988 0.40 -30.26 31.42
CA ALA A 988 0.04 -30.65 32.79
C ALA A 988 0.78 -29.78 33.82
N TYR A 989 0.64 -28.45 33.66
CA TYR A 989 1.21 -27.47 34.58
C TYR A 989 0.53 -27.53 35.96
N GLY A 990 1.28 -27.37 37.05
CA GLY A 990 0.75 -27.27 38.42
C GLY A 990 0.22 -28.58 39.04
N THR A 991 0.62 -29.73 38.49
CA THR A 991 0.27 -31.08 38.97
C THR A 991 1.16 -31.55 40.14
N ALA A 992 0.89 -32.73 40.71
CA ALA A 992 1.70 -33.33 41.77
C ALA A 992 2.73 -34.36 41.28
N ILE A 993 2.95 -34.46 39.95
CA ILE A 993 3.85 -35.44 39.34
C ILE A 993 5.30 -35.15 39.78
N THR A 994 5.91 -36.08 40.51
CA THR A 994 7.25 -35.93 41.13
C THR A 994 8.35 -36.75 40.45
N GLN A 995 7.97 -37.69 39.58
CA GLN A 995 8.89 -38.57 38.84
C GLN A 995 8.67 -38.36 37.33
N MET A 996 9.74 -38.52 36.54
CA MET A 996 9.59 -38.56 35.09
C MET A 996 8.85 -39.83 34.64
N PRO A 997 8.01 -39.76 33.59
CA PRO A 997 7.47 -40.97 32.99
C PRO A 997 8.59 -41.85 32.40
N PRO A 998 8.58 -43.17 32.63
CA PRO A 998 9.39 -44.08 31.85
C PRO A 998 8.94 -44.05 30.38
N VAL A 999 9.91 -44.18 29.47
CA VAL A 999 9.76 -43.93 28.02
C VAL A 999 8.59 -44.70 27.38
N ASN A 1000 8.30 -45.91 27.85
CA ASN A 1000 7.23 -46.76 27.35
C ASN A 1000 5.81 -46.21 27.59
N LEU A 1001 5.62 -45.20 28.44
CA LEU A 1001 4.32 -44.54 28.68
C LEU A 1001 4.07 -43.30 27.81
N ILE A 1002 5.05 -42.90 26.99
CA ILE A 1002 5.00 -41.71 26.13
C ILE A 1002 4.63 -42.14 24.69
N PRO A 1003 3.60 -41.52 24.05
CA PRO A 1003 3.24 -41.86 22.67
C PRO A 1003 4.28 -41.36 21.66
N LYS A 1004 4.58 -42.20 20.66
CA LYS A 1004 5.69 -42.00 19.70
C LYS A 1004 5.63 -40.72 18.86
N ASN A 1005 4.45 -40.10 18.71
CA ASN A 1005 4.22 -38.95 17.84
C ASN A 1005 4.21 -37.60 18.59
N ILE A 1006 4.57 -37.59 19.88
CA ILE A 1006 4.54 -36.39 20.70
C ILE A 1006 5.62 -35.38 20.28
N ARG A 1007 5.21 -34.11 20.13
CA ARG A 1007 6.05 -32.97 19.72
C ARG A 1007 6.26 -31.97 20.86
N SER A 1008 5.31 -31.92 21.80
CA SER A 1008 5.25 -30.91 22.88
C SER A 1008 4.79 -31.60 24.17
N LEU A 1009 5.70 -31.77 25.14
CA LEU A 1009 5.45 -32.46 26.42
C LEU A 1009 5.76 -31.52 27.59
N ASN A 1010 4.75 -30.79 28.06
CA ASN A 1010 4.91 -29.75 29.08
C ASN A 1010 4.36 -30.22 30.43
N ILE A 1011 5.25 -30.63 31.33
CA ILE A 1011 4.92 -31.08 32.69
C ILE A 1011 5.63 -30.17 33.67
N GLN A 1012 4.88 -29.54 34.59
CA GLN A 1012 5.46 -28.74 35.67
C GLN A 1012 4.83 -29.14 37.01
N GLY A 1013 5.50 -30.05 37.72
CA GLY A 1013 5.08 -30.48 39.05
C GLY A 1013 5.31 -29.40 40.11
N ARG A 1014 4.49 -29.40 41.17
CA ARG A 1014 4.59 -28.45 42.30
C ARG A 1014 5.83 -28.64 43.21
N LYS A 1015 6.68 -29.64 42.97
CA LYS A 1015 7.91 -29.92 43.72
C LYS A 1015 9.04 -30.29 42.75
N ARG A 1016 10.29 -29.92 43.07
CA ARG A 1016 11.48 -30.21 42.23
C ARG A 1016 11.65 -31.72 42.04
N MET A 1017 11.90 -32.17 40.81
CA MET A 1017 12.27 -33.57 40.52
C MET A 1017 13.69 -33.91 41.04
N PRO A 1018 13.95 -35.15 41.49
CA PRO A 1018 15.25 -35.57 42.01
C PRO A 1018 16.33 -35.71 40.92
N ARG A 1019 17.60 -35.48 41.28
CA ARG A 1019 18.74 -35.42 40.33
C ARG A 1019 18.87 -36.65 39.41
N LYS A 1020 18.71 -37.88 39.93
CA LYS A 1020 18.85 -39.15 39.18
C LYS A 1020 17.85 -39.33 38.01
N SER A 1021 16.83 -38.48 37.90
CA SER A 1021 15.91 -38.49 36.75
C SER A 1021 16.49 -37.83 35.49
N LYS A 1022 17.53 -36.99 35.61
CA LYS A 1022 18.08 -36.26 34.45
C LYS A 1022 18.86 -37.14 33.50
N ASP A 1023 19.57 -38.15 33.98
CA ASP A 1023 20.48 -38.96 33.16
C ASP A 1023 19.70 -39.83 32.14
N HIS A 1024 18.49 -40.25 32.51
CA HIS A 1024 17.54 -40.94 31.62
C HIS A 1024 17.03 -40.04 30.47
N LEU A 1025 17.01 -38.71 30.64
CA LEU A 1025 16.61 -37.78 29.59
C LEU A 1025 17.64 -37.78 28.44
N ALA A 1026 18.93 -37.83 28.77
CA ALA A 1026 20.01 -37.89 27.79
C ALA A 1026 19.97 -39.18 26.97
N MET A 1027 19.72 -40.33 27.61
CA MET A 1027 19.54 -41.62 26.92
C MET A 1027 18.33 -41.62 25.97
N PHE A 1028 17.23 -40.98 26.34
CA PHE A 1028 16.03 -40.94 25.49
C PHE A 1028 16.23 -40.08 24.24
N ILE A 1029 16.86 -38.91 24.37
CA ILE A 1029 17.13 -38.01 23.23
C ILE A 1029 18.08 -38.68 22.22
N ASN A 1030 19.15 -39.34 22.69
CA ASN A 1030 20.15 -39.96 21.81
C ASN A 1030 19.62 -41.15 21.00
N ASN A 1031 18.64 -41.90 21.51
CA ASN A 1031 18.15 -43.13 20.85
C ASN A 1031 17.03 -42.93 19.81
N CYS A 1032 16.45 -41.73 19.70
CA CYS A 1032 15.31 -41.49 18.81
C CYS A 1032 15.62 -40.74 17.51
N PHE A 1033 16.81 -40.16 17.34
CA PHE A 1033 17.04 -39.11 16.33
C PHE A 1033 18.35 -39.24 15.51
N LEU A 1034 18.69 -40.42 14.97
CA LEU A 1034 19.61 -40.53 13.82
C LEU A 1034 19.14 -41.58 12.78
N PRO A 1035 19.51 -41.43 11.48
CA PRO A 1035 18.73 -42.02 10.37
C PRO A 1035 19.44 -43.16 9.61
N LYS A 1036 18.67 -43.85 8.75
CA LYS A 1036 19.20 -44.52 7.54
C LYS A 1036 18.27 -44.33 6.32
N GLN A 1037 18.90 -44.08 5.17
CA GLN A 1037 18.34 -44.19 3.82
C GLN A 1037 18.28 -45.70 3.41
N SER A 1038 17.75 -46.16 2.26
CA SER A 1038 17.56 -45.58 0.91
C SER A 1038 16.39 -46.30 0.18
N SER A 1039 16.07 -46.22 -1.13
CA SER A 1039 16.77 -45.70 -2.33
C SER A 1039 15.85 -45.62 -3.58
N TYR A 1040 16.07 -44.62 -4.47
CA TYR A 1040 15.98 -44.66 -5.96
C TYR A 1040 14.62 -44.90 -6.71
N PRO A 1041 14.52 -44.59 -8.04
CA PRO A 1041 15.09 -43.44 -8.79
C PRO A 1041 14.15 -42.83 -9.91
N THR A 1042 14.66 -41.80 -10.64
CA THR A 1042 14.16 -41.17 -11.90
C THR A 1042 12.89 -40.29 -11.80
N ASN A 1043 12.72 -39.15 -12.49
CA ASN A 1043 13.49 -38.47 -13.57
C ASN A 1043 13.41 -36.91 -13.49
N HIS A 1044 14.44 -36.21 -14.01
CA HIS A 1044 14.49 -34.83 -14.60
C HIS A 1044 13.64 -33.66 -14.01
N ASP A 1045 14.23 -32.59 -13.44
CA ASP A 1045 14.88 -31.39 -14.07
C ASP A 1045 13.90 -30.27 -14.50
N THR A 1046 14.15 -28.94 -14.39
CA THR A 1046 15.24 -28.11 -13.78
C THR A 1046 14.69 -26.69 -13.48
N GLY A 1047 15.29 -25.92 -12.55
CA GLY A 1047 14.99 -24.48 -12.40
C GLY A 1047 15.47 -23.79 -11.09
N SER A 1048 15.79 -22.50 -11.15
CA SER A 1048 16.21 -21.62 -10.03
C SER A 1048 16.10 -20.14 -10.44
N PRO A 1049 16.18 -19.12 -9.53
CA PRO A 1049 16.03 -19.11 -8.08
C PRO A 1049 14.76 -18.28 -7.69
N VAL A 1050 14.90 -17.25 -6.83
CA VAL A 1050 13.86 -16.30 -6.31
C VAL A 1050 13.01 -16.90 -5.18
N GLU A 1051 12.62 -16.30 -4.03
CA GLU A 1051 12.49 -14.95 -3.40
C GLU A 1051 11.01 -14.72 -3.04
N TYR A 1052 10.71 -14.22 -1.83
CA TYR A 1052 9.34 -13.92 -1.33
C TYR A 1052 8.37 -15.15 -1.35
N GLU A 1053 7.09 -15.11 -0.92
CA GLU A 1053 6.24 -14.00 -0.44
C GLU A 1053 5.31 -14.46 0.71
N MET A 1054 4.40 -13.58 1.16
CA MET A 1054 3.46 -13.83 2.27
C MET A 1054 2.13 -14.44 1.77
N GLU A 1055 1.45 -15.24 2.60
CA GLU A 1055 -0.01 -15.36 2.55
C GLU A 1055 -0.59 -15.27 3.98
N GLU A 1056 -1.16 -14.10 4.31
CA GLU A 1056 -2.21 -14.01 5.34
C GLU A 1056 -3.54 -14.50 4.74
N MET A 1057 -4.33 -15.29 5.48
CA MET A 1057 -5.78 -15.53 5.27
C MET A 1057 -6.30 -16.47 6.39
N ASP A 1058 -7.54 -16.40 6.89
CA ASP A 1058 -8.55 -15.34 6.83
C ASP A 1058 -9.56 -15.55 7.97
N THR A 1059 -9.87 -14.49 8.75
CA THR A 1059 -11.20 -14.32 9.39
C THR A 1059 -11.59 -12.84 9.44
N GLY A 1060 -11.78 -12.22 8.27
CA GLY A 1060 -12.53 -10.96 8.13
C GLY A 1060 -14.01 -11.10 8.52
N SER A 1061 -14.90 -10.15 8.23
CA SER A 1061 -14.85 -9.00 7.29
C SER A 1061 -16.13 -8.13 7.50
N PRO A 1062 -16.52 -7.20 6.59
CA PRO A 1062 -15.92 -5.93 6.12
C PRO A 1062 -16.84 -4.70 6.47
N VAL A 1063 -16.63 -3.40 6.17
CA VAL A 1063 -15.55 -2.51 5.64
C VAL A 1063 -15.52 -1.24 6.57
N GLU A 1064 -15.09 0.01 6.32
CA GLU A 1064 -14.70 0.92 5.21
C GLU A 1064 -13.47 1.73 5.73
N TYR A 1065 -12.39 2.11 5.01
CA TYR A 1065 -12.09 2.68 3.68
C TYR A 1065 -12.23 4.21 3.50
N GLU A 1066 -11.12 4.92 3.70
CA GLU A 1066 -10.37 5.63 2.63
C GLU A 1066 -8.87 5.73 3.06
N MET A 1067 -7.94 5.87 2.12
CA MET A 1067 -6.49 6.01 2.34
C MET A 1067 -5.90 6.96 1.29
N GLU A 1068 -4.87 7.73 1.65
CA GLU A 1068 -3.77 8.11 0.75
C GLU A 1068 -2.56 8.62 1.56
N GLU A 1069 -1.37 8.10 1.20
CA GLU A 1069 -0.01 8.70 1.14
C GLU A 1069 0.53 9.74 2.18
N MET A 1070 1.84 9.87 2.43
CA MET A 1070 2.97 8.90 2.42
C MET A 1070 4.19 9.49 3.19
N ASP A 1071 5.06 8.59 3.67
CA ASP A 1071 6.51 8.73 3.98
C ASP A 1071 7.15 10.10 4.37
N THR A 1072 7.82 10.12 5.53
CA THR A 1072 9.23 10.58 5.58
C THR A 1072 9.94 9.99 6.81
N GLY A 1073 11.07 9.31 6.59
CA GLY A 1073 11.87 8.74 7.67
C GLY A 1073 12.76 9.75 8.41
N GLU A 1074 12.77 9.66 9.75
CA GLU A 1074 13.89 10.07 10.62
C GLU A 1074 14.20 8.90 11.56
N GLU A 1075 15.48 8.69 11.89
CA GLU A 1075 15.93 7.57 12.72
C GLU A 1075 15.46 7.74 14.18
N MET A 1076 14.43 7.00 14.59
CA MET A 1076 14.08 6.90 16.01
C MET A 1076 15.06 5.98 16.74
N LEU A 1077 15.74 6.52 17.74
CA LEU A 1077 16.37 5.75 18.81
C LEU A 1077 15.33 4.79 19.43
N GLU A 1078 15.66 3.50 19.53
CA GLU A 1078 14.76 2.50 20.10
C GLU A 1078 14.47 2.76 21.58
N VAL A 1079 13.22 3.11 21.88
CA VAL A 1079 12.68 3.11 23.25
C VAL A 1079 11.92 1.80 23.47
N GLU A 1080 12.54 0.81 24.13
CA GLU A 1080 11.85 -0.43 24.55
C GLU A 1080 10.67 -0.11 25.48
N ALA A 1081 9.47 0.00 24.91
CA ALA A 1081 8.23 0.27 25.63
C ALA A 1081 7.76 -0.98 26.40
N LEU A 1082 8.36 -1.18 27.58
CA LEU A 1082 8.06 -2.29 28.50
C LEU A 1082 6.61 -2.28 29.04
N GLU A 1083 6.15 -3.45 29.47
CA GLU A 1083 4.74 -3.79 29.68
C GLU A 1083 4.02 -2.92 30.73
N ILE A 1084 2.86 -2.37 30.37
CA ILE A 1084 1.91 -1.80 31.33
C ILE A 1084 1.15 -2.95 32.03
N SER A 1085 1.71 -3.43 33.15
CA SER A 1085 1.09 -4.50 33.94
C SER A 1085 -0.19 -4.01 34.66
N PHE A 1086 -1.37 -4.46 34.21
CA PHE A 1086 -2.65 -4.09 34.81
C PHE A 1086 -2.93 -4.82 36.14
N GLY A 1087 -2.27 -4.32 37.20
CA GLY A 1087 -2.62 -4.60 38.59
C GLY A 1087 -3.95 -3.95 39.04
N THR A 1088 -4.35 -4.18 40.29
CA THR A 1088 -5.59 -3.64 40.86
C THR A 1088 -5.58 -2.10 40.92
N TRP A 1089 -6.72 -1.48 40.60
CA TRP A 1089 -6.84 -0.03 40.37
C TRP A 1089 -6.31 0.84 41.52
N SER A 1090 -5.41 1.78 41.23
CA SER A 1090 -5.36 3.14 41.84
C SER A 1090 -4.20 4.04 41.39
N SER A 1091 -3.18 3.54 40.70
CA SER A 1091 -2.03 4.35 40.24
C SER A 1091 -1.61 4.03 38.81
N VAL A 1092 -1.33 5.08 38.02
CA VAL A 1092 -0.54 5.00 36.79
C VAL A 1092 0.91 5.28 37.14
N LEU A 1093 1.83 4.49 36.58
CA LEU A 1093 3.24 4.49 36.92
C LEU A 1093 4.04 4.35 35.64
N ILE A 1094 5.04 5.23 35.46
CA ILE A 1094 5.86 5.33 34.25
C ILE A 1094 7.32 5.50 34.70
N SER A 1095 8.24 4.76 34.11
CA SER A 1095 9.66 4.81 34.45
C SER A 1095 10.52 4.71 33.20
N GLY A 1096 11.71 5.31 33.24
CA GLY A 1096 12.66 5.28 32.14
C GLY A 1096 14.09 5.53 32.60
N TRP A 1097 14.98 5.57 31.63
CA TRP A 1097 16.42 5.63 31.82
C TRP A 1097 17.04 6.67 30.89
N SER A 1098 18.23 7.14 31.21
CA SER A 1098 19.01 7.97 30.30
C SER A 1098 20.50 7.93 30.61
N LEU A 1099 21.33 8.09 29.58
CA LEU A 1099 22.74 8.41 29.73
C LEU A 1099 22.87 9.85 30.27
N GLY A 1100 23.44 9.99 31.46
CA GLY A 1100 23.62 11.29 32.13
C GLY A 1100 24.14 11.09 33.56
N SER A 1101 25.04 11.96 34.01
CA SER A 1101 25.78 11.78 35.28
C SER A 1101 25.28 12.63 36.45
N ARG A 1102 24.23 13.45 36.24
CA ARG A 1102 23.63 14.39 37.20
C ARG A 1102 22.12 14.53 36.94
N ILE A 1103 21.38 15.03 37.92
CA ILE A 1103 19.98 15.39 37.76
C ILE A 1103 19.85 16.73 37.01
N PRO A 1104 18.89 16.90 36.09
CA PRO A 1104 18.63 18.17 35.42
C PRO A 1104 18.41 19.34 36.39
N GLU A 1105 18.89 20.54 36.05
CA GLU A 1105 18.90 21.70 36.95
C GLU A 1105 17.50 22.26 37.28
N TRP A 1106 16.50 22.00 36.42
CA TRP A 1106 15.10 22.36 36.66
C TRP A 1106 14.40 21.50 37.73
N VAL A 1107 15.05 20.44 38.23
CA VAL A 1107 14.57 19.69 39.40
C VAL A 1107 15.05 20.44 40.65
N HIS A 1108 14.21 21.33 41.18
CA HIS A 1108 14.61 22.27 42.24
C HIS A 1108 14.91 21.61 43.61
N ASN A 1109 14.24 20.51 43.97
CA ASN A 1109 14.52 19.80 45.23
C ASN A 1109 15.48 18.62 44.96
N LYS A 1110 16.73 18.72 45.45
CA LYS A 1110 17.80 17.73 45.25
C LYS A 1110 18.54 17.43 46.56
N SER A 1111 19.05 16.21 46.69
CA SER A 1111 19.94 15.80 47.78
C SER A 1111 21.00 14.81 47.30
N THR A 1112 22.22 14.95 47.80
CA THR A 1112 23.32 13.97 47.63
C THR A 1112 23.39 12.97 48.79
N GLY A 1113 22.44 13.02 49.73
CA GLY A 1113 22.33 12.09 50.85
C GLY A 1113 21.02 11.29 50.82
N SER A 1114 20.91 10.27 51.67
CA SER A 1114 19.73 9.38 51.73
C SER A 1114 18.43 10.04 52.21
N SER A 1115 18.42 11.36 52.47
CA SER A 1115 17.24 12.14 52.84
C SER A 1115 17.24 13.52 52.19
N LEU A 1116 16.04 14.00 51.87
CA LEU A 1116 15.73 15.31 51.28
C LEU A 1116 14.58 15.91 52.10
N GLN A 1117 14.78 17.13 52.62
CA GLN A 1117 13.72 17.90 53.27
C GLN A 1117 13.10 18.83 52.24
N ILE A 1118 11.77 18.80 52.13
CA ILE A 1118 11.01 19.64 51.19
C ILE A 1118 10.16 20.61 52.01
N GLU A 1119 10.32 21.90 51.75
CA GLU A 1119 9.45 22.97 52.27
C GLU A 1119 8.21 23.09 51.37
N LEU A 1120 7.03 23.22 51.96
CA LEU A 1120 5.76 23.25 51.23
C LEU A 1120 5.11 24.64 51.32
N ASP A 1121 5.37 25.49 50.33
CA ASP A 1121 4.67 26.76 50.16
C ASP A 1121 3.15 26.57 50.13
N GLY A 1122 2.42 27.51 50.74
CA GLY A 1122 0.96 27.43 51.02
C GLY A 1122 0.02 27.32 49.80
N ASN A 1123 0.54 27.12 48.59
CA ASN A 1123 -0.22 26.99 47.33
C ASN A 1123 -0.31 25.54 46.80
N THR A 1124 0.04 24.53 47.59
CA THR A 1124 -0.02 23.07 47.26
C THR A 1124 -1.39 22.52 46.81
N THR A 1125 -2.44 23.34 46.76
CA THR A 1125 -3.79 22.92 46.39
C THR A 1125 -3.91 22.39 44.95
N SER A 1126 -3.05 22.85 44.03
CA SER A 1126 -3.09 22.55 42.59
C SER A 1126 -2.32 21.28 42.15
N VAL A 1127 -1.35 20.79 42.93
CA VAL A 1127 -0.46 19.67 42.56
C VAL A 1127 -1.24 18.42 42.11
N ILE A 1128 -0.80 17.79 41.01
CA ILE A 1128 -1.46 16.63 40.39
C ILE A 1128 -0.63 15.32 40.41
N GLY A 1129 0.66 15.39 40.74
CA GLY A 1129 1.58 14.25 40.78
C GLY A 1129 3.01 14.66 41.19
N CYS A 1130 3.93 13.69 41.18
CA CYS A 1130 5.35 13.91 41.46
C CYS A 1130 6.22 13.03 40.55
N ALA A 1131 7.37 13.56 40.14
CA ALA A 1131 8.41 12.83 39.41
C ALA A 1131 9.68 12.75 40.26
N ILE A 1132 10.34 11.59 40.27
CA ILE A 1132 11.53 11.31 41.08
C ILE A 1132 12.69 10.94 40.14
N PHE A 1133 13.83 11.60 40.34
CA PHE A 1133 15.07 11.40 39.59
C PHE A 1133 16.15 10.87 40.52
N ILE A 1134 16.94 9.89 40.08
CA ILE A 1134 17.92 9.19 40.92
C ILE A 1134 19.18 8.85 40.10
N VAL A 1135 20.34 9.26 40.60
CA VAL A 1135 21.68 8.89 40.15
C VAL A 1135 22.23 7.87 41.14
N CYS A 1136 22.48 6.65 40.67
CA CYS A 1136 23.13 5.58 41.45
C CYS A 1136 24.43 5.15 40.75
N ASP A 1137 25.40 4.67 41.51
CA ASP A 1137 26.55 3.98 40.92
C ASP A 1137 26.26 2.48 40.78
N CYS A 1138 26.56 1.92 39.60
CA CYS A 1138 26.39 0.50 39.31
C CYS A 1138 27.73 -0.21 39.02
N HIS A 1139 28.87 0.50 39.02
CA HIS A 1139 30.16 -0.06 38.59
C HIS A 1139 30.77 -1.08 39.57
N GLN A 1140 30.19 -1.28 40.75
CA GLN A 1140 30.65 -2.30 41.72
C GLN A 1140 30.23 -3.74 41.40
N PHE A 1141 29.46 -3.99 40.33
CA PHE A 1141 28.86 -5.31 40.03
C PHE A 1141 29.56 -6.12 38.92
N HIS A 1142 30.77 -5.74 38.50
CA HIS A 1142 31.58 -6.54 37.56
C HIS A 1142 32.82 -7.14 38.23
N SER A 1143 32.80 -8.46 38.45
CA SER A 1143 34.01 -9.24 38.79
C SER A 1143 34.95 -9.30 37.57
N PRO A 1144 36.22 -8.91 37.67
CA PRO A 1144 37.11 -8.70 36.53
C PRO A 1144 37.74 -9.99 35.95
N GLU A 1145 36.97 -11.06 35.79
CA GLU A 1145 37.47 -12.37 35.29
C GLU A 1145 36.35 -13.18 34.59
N ALA A 1146 36.27 -13.10 33.25
CA ALA A 1146 35.71 -14.13 32.35
C ALA A 1146 35.71 -13.68 30.87
N THR A 1147 36.61 -14.22 30.04
CA THR A 1147 36.54 -14.07 28.58
C THR A 1147 35.79 -15.23 27.90
N SER A 1148 35.07 -14.92 26.82
CA SER A 1148 34.57 -15.82 25.74
C SER A 1148 33.30 -16.68 25.94
N ILE A 1149 32.26 -16.34 25.15
CA ILE A 1149 31.26 -17.23 24.47
C ILE A 1149 30.21 -17.97 25.36
N PRO A 1150 28.92 -18.13 24.96
CA PRO A 1150 28.05 -17.38 24.03
C PRO A 1150 26.73 -16.85 24.68
N ARG A 1151 25.87 -16.19 23.91
CA ARG A 1151 24.52 -15.74 24.33
C ARG A 1151 23.56 -16.92 24.62
N LEU A 1152 23.29 -17.27 25.89
CA LEU A 1152 22.04 -18.00 26.26
C LEU A 1152 21.61 -17.98 27.75
N PHE A 1153 21.86 -16.88 28.49
CA PHE A 1153 21.22 -16.66 29.80
C PHE A 1153 20.66 -15.24 29.92
N LYS A 1154 19.44 -15.14 30.47
CA LYS A 1154 18.82 -13.92 31.02
C LYS A 1154 18.10 -14.30 32.32
N GLU A 1155 18.83 -14.31 33.42
CA GLU A 1155 18.19 -14.15 34.74
C GLU A 1155 17.93 -12.64 34.92
N THR A 1156 16.67 -12.27 35.13
CA THR A 1156 16.28 -10.86 35.29
C THR A 1156 16.62 -10.37 36.69
N SER A 1157 17.71 -9.61 36.80
CA SER A 1157 18.04 -8.84 38.00
C SER A 1157 17.11 -7.63 38.13
N TYR A 1158 16.84 -7.19 39.36
CA TYR A 1158 15.84 -6.14 39.62
C TYR A 1158 16.34 -5.05 40.58
N VAL A 1159 16.04 -3.79 40.23
CA VAL A 1159 16.14 -2.64 41.16
C VAL A 1159 14.78 -2.41 41.82
N GLY A 1160 14.79 -2.21 43.15
CA GLY A 1160 13.65 -1.83 43.97
C GLY A 1160 13.93 -0.58 44.81
N PHE A 1161 12.89 0.19 45.11
CA PHE A 1161 12.98 1.46 45.83
C PHE A 1161 12.07 1.43 47.07
N SER A 1162 12.55 2.00 48.17
CA SER A 1162 11.77 2.21 49.39
C SER A 1162 11.93 3.64 49.87
N PHE A 1163 10.81 4.25 50.26
CA PHE A 1163 10.73 5.63 50.74
C PHE A 1163 10.21 5.63 52.18
N CYS A 1164 10.71 6.55 52.99
CA CYS A 1164 10.21 6.84 54.33
C CYS A 1164 9.88 8.34 54.39
N CYS A 1165 8.70 8.66 54.88
CA CYS A 1165 8.21 10.02 55.03
C CYS A 1165 8.12 10.33 56.52
N GLU A 1166 8.91 11.30 56.97
CA GLU A 1166 8.95 11.81 58.35
C GLU A 1166 8.32 13.21 58.36
N ARG A 1167 7.32 13.41 59.23
CA ARG A 1167 6.62 14.69 59.42
C ARG A 1167 7.09 15.40 60.70
N ASP A 1168 6.80 16.69 60.81
CA ASP A 1168 7.11 17.52 61.98
C ASP A 1168 6.51 17.01 63.31
N ASP A 1169 5.45 16.19 63.26
CA ASP A 1169 4.85 15.52 64.44
C ASP A 1169 5.58 14.23 64.87
N GLY A 1170 6.69 13.87 64.21
CA GLY A 1170 7.44 12.64 64.43
C GLY A 1170 6.79 11.38 63.84
N SER A 1171 5.69 11.48 63.10
CA SER A 1171 5.06 10.33 62.45
C SER A 1171 5.85 9.85 61.23
N LEU A 1172 6.07 8.53 61.15
CA LEU A 1172 6.84 7.86 60.10
C LEU A 1172 5.92 7.00 59.23
N GLU A 1173 5.77 7.34 57.95
CA GLU A 1173 5.08 6.51 56.96
C GLU A 1173 6.08 5.87 55.98
N HIS A 1174 6.11 4.53 55.94
CA HIS A 1174 6.92 3.77 54.99
C HIS A 1174 6.14 3.42 53.72
N PHE A 1175 6.76 3.67 52.56
CA PHE A 1175 6.23 3.36 51.24
C PHE A 1175 7.27 2.59 50.42
N SER A 1176 7.05 1.29 50.24
CA SER A 1176 7.78 0.47 49.27
C SER A 1176 6.85 0.11 48.12
N PRO A 1177 6.83 0.87 47.01
CA PRO A 1177 6.07 0.48 45.83
C PRO A 1177 6.74 -0.76 45.20
N GLY A 1178 5.94 -1.74 44.79
CA GLY A 1178 6.45 -2.98 44.20
C GLY A 1178 7.02 -2.75 42.80
N PHE A 1179 8.29 -2.35 42.72
CA PHE A 1179 9.02 -2.13 41.48
C PHE A 1179 9.83 -3.36 41.05
N SER A 1180 9.95 -3.55 39.73
CA SER A 1180 10.62 -4.70 39.11
C SER A 1180 11.18 -4.28 37.75
N LEU A 1181 12.27 -3.51 37.75
CA LEU A 1181 12.94 -3.03 36.55
C LEU A 1181 13.90 -4.11 36.01
N SER A 1182 13.65 -4.61 34.79
CA SER A 1182 14.17 -5.91 34.29
C SER A 1182 15.46 -5.85 33.45
N ARG A 1183 16.08 -4.67 33.35
CA ARG A 1183 17.32 -4.40 32.62
C ARG A 1183 17.91 -3.09 33.12
N VAL A 1184 19.22 -3.04 33.38
CA VAL A 1184 19.93 -1.83 33.83
C VAL A 1184 21.34 -1.82 33.25
N GLU A 1185 21.68 -0.78 32.48
CA GLU A 1185 23.04 -0.33 32.22
C GLU A 1185 23.08 1.19 32.52
N PRO A 1186 24.17 1.77 33.06
CA PRO A 1186 24.02 2.84 34.05
C PRO A 1186 24.14 4.27 33.51
N SER A 1187 23.35 5.18 34.10
CA SER A 1187 23.89 6.37 34.81
C SER A 1187 22.79 7.23 35.46
N VAL A 1188 21.65 7.47 34.80
CA VAL A 1188 20.45 8.10 35.41
C VAL A 1188 19.20 7.23 35.26
N CYS A 1189 18.44 7.13 36.37
CA CYS A 1189 17.17 6.44 36.49
C CYS A 1189 16.07 7.45 36.85
N TRP A 1190 14.88 7.34 36.25
CA TRP A 1190 13.74 8.18 36.64
C TRP A 1190 12.42 7.42 36.72
N ALA A 1191 11.57 7.84 37.66
CA ALA A 1191 10.26 7.25 37.90
C ALA A 1191 9.20 8.34 38.18
N TYR A 1192 8.16 8.38 37.35
CA TYR A 1192 6.94 9.14 37.58
C TYR A 1192 5.89 8.23 38.22
N ALA A 1193 5.49 8.56 39.45
CA ALA A 1193 4.62 7.70 40.24
C ALA A 1193 3.39 8.46 40.75
N ARG A 1194 2.24 8.28 40.09
CA ARG A 1194 0.96 8.90 40.48
C ARG A 1194 0.36 8.15 41.68
N THR A 1195 0.98 8.27 42.85
CA THR A 1195 0.61 7.52 44.07
C THR A 1195 -0.37 8.30 44.96
N PRO A 1196 -1.60 7.80 45.20
CA PRO A 1196 -2.56 8.49 46.08
C PRO A 1196 -2.15 8.58 47.55
N ARG A 1197 -1.13 7.82 48.00
CA ARG A 1197 -0.67 7.81 49.40
C ARG A 1197 0.36 8.90 49.68
N LEU A 1198 1.43 9.00 48.89
CA LEU A 1198 2.39 10.10 49.02
C LEU A 1198 1.70 11.45 48.82
N PHE A 1199 0.81 11.53 47.83
CA PHE A 1199 -0.05 12.70 47.60
C PHE A 1199 -0.96 13.05 48.77
N LYS A 1200 -1.44 12.07 49.55
CA LYS A 1200 -2.26 12.33 50.75
C LYS A 1200 -1.41 12.85 51.91
N CYS A 1201 -0.18 12.36 52.05
CA CYS A 1201 0.78 12.83 53.07
C CYS A 1201 1.25 14.26 52.78
N LEU A 1202 1.59 14.57 51.52
CA LEU A 1202 1.91 15.92 51.05
C LEU A 1202 0.73 16.92 51.21
N LYS A 1203 -0.51 16.44 51.30
CA LYS A 1203 -1.73 17.26 51.34
C LYS A 1203 -2.42 17.30 52.72
N SER A 1204 -1.91 16.59 53.72
CA SER A 1204 -2.47 16.63 55.09
C SER A 1204 -1.97 17.82 55.92
N ASN A 1205 -0.85 18.44 55.55
CA ASN A 1205 -0.22 19.51 56.33
C ASN A 1205 -0.65 20.93 55.92
N SER A 1206 -1.61 21.09 54.99
CA SER A 1206 -2.00 22.39 54.43
C SER A 1206 -2.91 23.24 55.34
N SER A 1207 -2.69 23.22 56.65
CA SER A 1207 -3.39 24.02 57.66
C SER A 1207 -2.52 25.11 58.30
N ASP A 1208 -1.20 24.88 58.36
CA ASP A 1208 -0.28 25.72 59.12
C ASP A 1208 0.92 26.14 58.25
N ASN A 1209 1.26 27.43 58.31
CA ASN A 1209 2.33 28.00 57.50
C ASN A 1209 3.72 27.54 58.02
N GLN A 1210 4.59 27.12 57.09
CA GLN A 1210 5.87 26.46 57.35
C GLN A 1210 5.71 25.10 58.07
N SER A 1211 5.33 24.09 57.30
CA SER A 1211 5.53 22.68 57.63
C SER A 1211 6.49 22.04 56.64
N PHE A 1212 7.37 21.16 57.15
CA PHE A 1212 8.38 20.48 56.37
C PHE A 1212 8.04 18.99 56.25
N ILE A 1213 8.48 18.38 55.15
CA ILE A 1213 8.41 16.92 55.00
C ILE A 1213 9.78 16.39 54.61
N LYS A 1214 10.34 15.53 55.47
CA LYS A 1214 11.63 14.88 55.27
C LYS A 1214 11.40 13.51 54.65
N ILE A 1215 11.74 13.38 53.37
CA ILE A 1215 11.63 12.15 52.60
C ILE A 1215 12.99 11.48 52.56
N SER A 1216 13.08 10.24 53.02
CA SER A 1216 14.29 9.42 52.95
C SER A 1216 14.13 8.30 51.93
N ILE A 1217 15.19 7.99 51.17
CA ILE A 1217 15.19 6.97 50.12
C ILE A 1217 16.20 5.85 50.44
N LYS A 1218 15.83 4.61 50.10
CA LYS A 1218 16.74 3.46 50.02
C LYS A 1218 16.54 2.73 48.70
N VAL A 1219 17.64 2.42 48.02
CA VAL A 1219 17.67 1.69 46.75
C VAL A 1219 18.30 0.33 46.98
N PHE A 1220 17.75 -0.70 46.33
CA PHE A 1220 18.23 -2.08 46.43
C PHE A 1220 18.31 -2.71 45.04
N TYR A 1221 19.36 -3.46 44.77
CA TYR A 1221 19.53 -4.29 43.58
C TYR A 1221 19.66 -5.75 44.01
N SER A 1222 18.73 -6.62 43.59
CA SER A 1222 18.75 -8.05 43.95
C SER A 1222 18.93 -8.33 45.46
N GLN A 1223 18.32 -7.49 46.31
CA GLN A 1223 18.42 -7.42 47.79
C GLN A 1223 19.70 -6.80 48.39
N THR A 1224 20.73 -6.48 47.60
CA THR A 1224 21.88 -5.68 48.05
C THR A 1224 21.52 -4.19 48.06
N PRO A 1225 21.80 -3.40 49.12
CA PRO A 1225 21.60 -1.95 49.09
C PRO A 1225 22.56 -1.28 48.08
N VAL A 1226 22.10 -0.21 47.42
CA VAL A 1226 22.87 0.54 46.42
C VAL A 1226 23.03 2.00 46.88
N GLU A 1227 24.23 2.55 46.67
CA GLU A 1227 24.53 3.94 47.00
C GLU A 1227 23.90 4.92 46.00
N VAL A 1228 23.22 5.94 46.54
CA VAL A 1228 22.59 7.03 45.78
C VAL A 1228 23.54 8.22 45.81
N LYS A 1229 24.02 8.67 44.65
CA LYS A 1229 24.93 9.82 44.52
C LYS A 1229 24.20 11.16 44.49
N GLU A 1230 23.04 11.21 43.83
CA GLU A 1230 22.16 12.37 43.76
C GLU A 1230 20.73 11.86 43.58
N TRP A 1231 19.75 12.44 44.26
CA TRP A 1231 18.33 12.20 43.96
C TRP A 1231 17.51 13.47 44.16
N GLY A 1232 16.34 13.55 43.53
CA GLY A 1232 15.51 14.76 43.57
C GLY A 1232 14.06 14.52 43.21
N ILE A 1233 13.19 15.43 43.67
CA ILE A 1233 11.74 15.38 43.48
C ILE A 1233 11.26 16.68 42.83
N HIS A 1234 10.51 16.54 41.75
CA HIS A 1234 9.74 17.63 41.13
C HIS A 1234 8.24 17.40 41.38
N LEU A 1235 7.57 18.39 41.96
CA LEU A 1235 6.11 18.41 42.16
C LEU A 1235 5.45 18.97 40.90
N VAL A 1236 4.45 18.26 40.36
CA VAL A 1236 3.83 18.61 39.07
C VAL A 1236 2.55 19.43 39.31
N CYS A 1237 2.53 20.68 38.87
CA CYS A 1237 1.36 21.54 38.87
C CYS A 1237 0.72 21.63 37.46
N PRO A 1238 -0.59 21.91 37.36
CA PRO A 1238 -1.29 22.03 36.08
C PRO A 1238 -0.93 23.31 35.32
N ASP A 1239 -0.67 24.42 36.02
CA ASP A 1239 -0.52 25.75 35.43
C ASP A 1239 0.78 25.93 34.63
N ASP A 1240 1.82 25.13 34.90
CA ASP A 1240 3.09 25.10 34.15
C ASP A 1240 2.95 24.65 32.68
N THR A 1241 1.79 24.08 32.31
CA THR A 1241 1.64 23.33 31.04
C THR A 1241 0.73 23.98 30.00
N GLY A 1242 -0.08 24.98 30.36
CA GLY A 1242 -0.87 25.80 29.44
C GLY A 1242 -1.94 25.07 28.59
N LEU A 1243 -2.16 23.76 28.77
CA LEU A 1243 -3.05 22.93 27.96
C LEU A 1243 -3.96 22.02 28.81
N GLY A 1244 -5.22 21.88 28.39
CA GLY A 1244 -6.22 21.11 29.15
C GLY A 1244 -6.07 19.60 28.98
N LEU A 1245 -5.74 18.89 30.06
CA LEU A 1245 -5.49 17.44 30.08
C LEU A 1245 -6.71 16.57 29.70
N GLY A 1246 -6.48 15.55 28.86
CA GLY A 1246 -7.48 14.60 28.37
C GLY A 1246 -7.21 13.13 28.72
N SER A 1247 -5.94 12.70 28.75
CA SER A 1247 -5.52 11.34 29.15
C SER A 1247 -4.12 11.33 29.78
N ASP A 1248 -3.79 10.27 30.54
CA ASP A 1248 -2.44 10.09 31.11
C ASP A 1248 -1.35 9.86 30.03
N LEU A 1249 -1.73 9.53 28.79
CA LEU A 1249 -0.83 9.35 27.64
C LEU A 1249 -0.40 10.68 27.01
N ASP A 1250 -1.26 11.70 27.04
CA ASP A 1250 -0.92 13.05 26.57
C ASP A 1250 0.16 13.67 27.46
N PHE A 1251 0.03 13.48 28.78
CA PHE A 1251 1.01 13.91 29.78
C PHE A 1251 2.39 13.25 29.57
N TYR A 1252 2.43 11.94 29.26
CA TYR A 1252 3.69 11.24 28.95
C TYR A 1252 4.44 11.87 27.78
N ARG A 1253 3.74 12.15 26.67
CA ARG A 1253 4.33 12.80 25.49
C ARG A 1253 4.82 14.21 25.79
N GLN A 1254 4.09 14.96 26.61
CA GLN A 1254 4.46 16.32 27.01
C GLN A 1254 5.67 16.35 27.97
N PHE A 1255 5.70 15.47 28.98
CA PHE A 1255 6.84 15.32 29.90
C PHE A 1255 8.11 14.90 29.17
N TYR A 1256 8.01 13.93 28.24
CA TYR A 1256 9.14 13.52 27.39
C TYR A 1256 9.64 14.66 26.49
N SER A 1257 8.74 15.48 25.95
CA SER A 1257 9.08 16.68 25.16
C SER A 1257 9.78 17.74 26.02
N ALA A 1258 9.26 18.05 27.21
CA ALA A 1258 9.87 19.00 28.14
C ALA A 1258 11.27 18.55 28.59
N TRP A 1259 11.43 17.26 28.90
CA TRP A 1259 12.72 16.65 29.25
C TRP A 1259 13.73 16.73 28.09
N LYS A 1260 13.30 16.44 26.85
CA LYS A 1260 14.13 16.59 25.63
C LYS A 1260 14.52 18.06 25.37
N CYS A 1261 13.62 19.01 25.63
CA CYS A 1261 13.91 20.45 25.57
C CYS A 1261 14.80 20.97 26.70
N GLY A 1262 14.92 20.23 27.82
CA GLY A 1262 15.87 20.53 28.88
C GLY A 1262 17.31 20.17 28.49
N MET A 1263 17.52 19.01 27.87
CA MET A 1263 18.85 18.58 27.42
C MET A 1263 19.41 19.43 26.26
N THR A 1264 18.56 20.06 25.44
CA THR A 1264 19.01 20.96 24.35
C THR A 1264 19.28 22.40 24.79
N ARG A 1265 19.46 22.66 26.10
CA ARG A 1265 19.80 23.98 26.65
C ARG A 1265 21.12 24.06 27.42
N ASN A 1266 21.75 22.93 27.74
CA ASN A 1266 23.07 22.89 28.36
C ASN A 1266 24.08 22.37 27.32
N GLU A 1267 24.62 23.28 26.51
CA GLU A 1267 25.87 23.06 25.76
C GLU A 1267 27.04 23.58 26.62
N ASP A 1268 27.53 22.72 27.51
CA ASP A 1268 28.83 22.78 28.22
C ASP A 1268 29.22 21.36 28.69
#